data_AF-A0AAN6JTI8-F1
#
_entry.id   AF-A0AAN6JTI8-F1
#
_cell.length_a   1.000
_cell.length_b   1.000
_cell.length_c   1.000
_cell.angle_alpha   90.00
_cell.angle_beta   90.00
_cell.angle_gamma   90.00
#
_symmetry.space_group_name_H-M   'P 1'
#
loop_
_entity.id
_entity.type
_entity.pdbx_description
1 polymer ?
#
loop_
_entity_poly.entity_id
_entity_poly.type
_entity_poly.pdbx_seq_one_letter_code
_entity_poly.pdbx_strand_id
1 'polypeptide(L)'
;MSSKPIREFDAKLLISYHLTRAPIAHPSLSVSPNFNPAPVQVAQVAWDPATNTISPDSALPQWVHSTKLVAKPDQLIKRRGKAGLLKLNCDWPAAKEWIVERAGKPQQVEAVTGTLNNFIVEPFFPHPANTEFYVCINSAREGDYILFTHEGGVDVGDVDAKALKLLIPADPSEPYPSREQWTQALLGGVPAAKQQILTDFLIRLYSVYVDLHFAYLEINPLVVTDDGQISYLDMAAKLDQTADFICGPKWAIARDPSVYLGAAASSSAKGEDRGPPMYWPAPFGRDLTKEEAYIAKLDAGTGASLKLTVLNAAGRIWTMVAGGGASVVYSDAIAAHGFAHELANYGEYSGAPTEGQTYEYAKTLLDLMTRGTPHPEGKLLIIGGGIANFTNVAATFKGIIRALKEYKQPLATHGVRIFVRRGGPNYQEGLRAMRLLGEDLGVAIDVFGPETHITDIVPLALGIKKRDELDLAAKAAVSNVAPAAPKTNGTSTPQTPAEEKPRVNIVTGERVQPQDSIVHFDTAAPVRRPDFLPFDENTRSLVFGLQPRAIQGMLDFDFSCGRKTPSVAAMIYPFGGHHIQKFYWGTKETLLPVYTSVEEAVAKHPDADVIVNFASSRSVYQSTLDILKLPQIRAIALIAEGVPERHAREILWRAQKAGVLIIGPATVGGIKPGCFRIGNSGGMMDNIISSKLYRAGSVGYVSKSGGMSNELNNILSITTNGTYEGIAIGGDRYPGTTFIDHLLRYEKDPNCKLLVLLGEVGGVEEYRVIEAVKKGIIKKPIVAWAIGTCAKMFTTEVQFGHAGSMANSELETASAKNLAMKEAGFVVPDTFEDLPIVLKNVYEKLVSSGAITPAPERPPPNIPVDFKWAQELGMVRKPAAFISTISDERGAELMYSGVKISEVFEKNIGIGGVISLLWFKRLLPDYCTKFIEMALMLTADHGPAVSGAMNTIITARAGKDLISSLVSGLLTIGDRFGGALDDAAKEFSSAYDRGLTAREYVDLMRKSNRLIPGIGHKIKSVTNPDYRVQVVKEYVLKHFPSHSMLDYALSVERVTTAKKDSLILNVDGCIAVCFVDLLRDSGAFTREEADEYANLGILNGVFTLGRSIGFIGHAIDQRRLRAPLYRHPADDIFIEMAQPARTLVRPGN
;
A
#
# COMPACT_ATOMS: atom_id res chain seq x y z
N MET A 1 7.59 11.35 -2.98
CA MET A 1 6.50 12.30 -3.31
C MET A 1 6.94 13.67 -2.80
N SER A 2 6.71 14.79 -3.50
CA SER A 2 7.32 16.10 -3.13
C SER A 2 6.50 17.29 -3.62
N SER A 3 6.90 18.51 -3.22
CA SER A 3 6.51 19.75 -3.89
C SER A 3 6.83 19.69 -5.39
N LYS A 4 5.82 19.82 -6.24
CA LYS A 4 5.96 19.72 -7.70
C LYS A 4 5.58 21.02 -8.40
N PRO A 5 6.33 21.43 -9.43
CA PRO A 5 5.97 22.59 -10.23
C PRO A 5 4.69 22.32 -11.01
N ILE A 6 3.90 23.38 -11.20
CA ILE A 6 2.73 23.41 -12.07
C ILE A 6 2.93 24.43 -13.19
N ARG A 7 2.16 24.30 -14.26
CA ARG A 7 2.17 25.26 -15.36
C ARG A 7 1.69 26.64 -14.90
N GLU A 8 2.13 27.68 -15.60
CA GLU A 8 1.68 29.04 -15.34
C GLU A 8 0.16 29.16 -15.54
N PHE A 9 -0.36 28.48 -16.58
CA PHE A 9 -1.80 28.37 -16.82
C PHE A 9 -2.57 27.86 -15.60
N ASP A 10 -2.15 26.72 -15.04
CA ASP A 10 -2.80 26.10 -13.89
C ASP A 10 -2.69 27.01 -12.65
N ALA A 11 -1.53 27.63 -12.42
CA ALA A 11 -1.32 28.55 -11.30
C ALA A 11 -2.27 29.75 -11.37
N LYS A 12 -2.43 30.36 -12.55
CA LYS A 12 -3.35 31.49 -12.79
C LYS A 12 -4.80 31.12 -12.55
N LEU A 13 -5.24 29.95 -13.00
CA LEU A 13 -6.60 29.46 -12.73
C LEU A 13 -6.87 29.25 -11.25
N LEU A 14 -5.92 28.64 -10.53
CA LEU A 14 -6.05 28.41 -9.08
C LEU A 14 -6.20 29.73 -8.32
N ILE A 15 -5.31 30.69 -8.55
CA ILE A 15 -5.38 32.00 -7.89
C ILE A 15 -6.66 32.73 -8.30
N SER A 16 -6.99 32.82 -9.59
CA SER A 16 -8.19 33.52 -10.05
C SER A 16 -9.47 32.97 -9.45
N TYR A 17 -9.58 31.64 -9.28
CA TYR A 17 -10.76 31.04 -8.68
C TYR A 17 -10.78 31.21 -7.16
N HIS A 18 -9.66 31.00 -6.48
CA HIS A 18 -9.65 30.91 -5.02
C HIS A 18 -9.36 32.24 -4.29
N LEU A 19 -8.85 33.29 -4.95
CA LEU A 19 -8.44 34.54 -4.29
C LEU A 19 -9.52 35.23 -3.45
N THR A 20 -10.79 35.10 -3.85
CA THR A 20 -11.93 35.63 -3.10
C THR A 20 -12.74 34.55 -2.36
N ARG A 21 -12.37 33.28 -2.51
CA ARG A 21 -13.09 32.11 -1.97
C ARG A 21 -12.35 31.41 -0.83
N ALA A 22 -11.02 31.49 -0.80
CA ALA A 22 -10.22 30.87 0.24
C ALA A 22 -10.51 31.51 1.61
N PRO A 23 -10.59 30.70 2.68
CA PRO A 23 -10.70 31.23 4.03
C PRO A 23 -9.46 32.06 4.37
N ILE A 24 -9.63 33.15 5.12
CA ILE A 24 -8.51 33.97 5.56
C ILE A 24 -7.57 33.13 6.43
N ALA A 25 -6.27 33.16 6.12
CA ALA A 25 -5.26 32.29 6.73
C ALA A 25 -5.22 32.33 8.26
N HIS A 26 -5.59 33.47 8.86
CA HIS A 26 -5.63 33.62 10.31
C HIS A 26 -6.78 34.54 10.75
N PRO A 27 -7.54 34.21 11.82
CA PRO A 27 -8.68 34.99 12.28
C PRO A 27 -8.37 36.44 12.71
N SER A 28 -7.11 36.75 13.03
CA SER A 28 -6.70 38.12 13.40
C SER A 28 -6.56 39.07 12.21
N LEU A 29 -6.55 38.56 10.98
CA LEU A 29 -6.45 39.37 9.77
C LEU A 29 -7.84 39.81 9.32
N SER A 30 -7.96 41.09 8.97
CA SER A 30 -9.13 41.63 8.28
C SER A 30 -8.74 42.05 6.88
N VAL A 31 -9.61 41.74 5.91
CA VAL A 31 -9.49 42.18 4.51
C VAL A 31 -10.74 42.96 4.12
N SER A 32 -10.62 43.83 3.12
CA SER A 32 -11.72 44.64 2.62
C SER A 32 -12.80 43.73 2.02
N PRO A 33 -14.09 43.93 2.36
CA PRO A 33 -15.19 43.18 1.73
C PRO A 33 -15.38 43.55 0.26
N ASN A 34 -14.86 44.71 -0.18
CA ASN A 34 -15.05 45.26 -1.52
C ASN A 34 -13.90 44.92 -2.48
N PHE A 35 -13.09 43.90 -2.17
CA PHE A 35 -12.02 43.45 -3.06
C PHE A 35 -12.59 42.67 -4.24
N ASN A 36 -12.61 43.29 -5.42
CA ASN A 36 -13.10 42.68 -6.66
C ASN A 36 -11.98 42.63 -7.70
N PRO A 37 -11.19 41.54 -7.77
CA PRO A 37 -10.12 41.43 -8.75
C PRO A 37 -10.72 41.26 -10.15
N ALA A 38 -10.04 41.80 -11.17
CA ALA A 38 -10.42 41.57 -12.55
C ALA A 38 -10.33 40.06 -12.88
N PRO A 39 -11.25 39.50 -13.68
CA PRO A 39 -11.15 38.12 -14.12
C PRO A 39 -9.83 37.88 -14.88
N VAL A 40 -9.10 36.83 -14.53
CA VAL A 40 -7.89 36.44 -15.25
C VAL A 40 -8.29 35.81 -16.59
N GLN A 41 -7.87 36.42 -17.69
CA GLN A 41 -8.07 35.89 -19.04
C GLN A 41 -6.82 35.16 -19.50
N VAL A 42 -6.92 33.83 -19.59
CA VAL A 42 -5.81 32.98 -19.99
C VAL A 42 -6.32 31.86 -20.89
N ALA A 43 -5.59 31.59 -21.98
CA ALA A 43 -5.89 30.50 -22.91
C ALA A 43 -4.62 29.66 -23.13
N GLN A 44 -4.80 28.35 -23.31
CA GLN A 44 -3.71 27.42 -23.60
C GLN A 44 -3.78 26.97 -25.06
N VAL A 45 -2.63 26.94 -25.72
CA VAL A 45 -2.47 26.41 -27.08
C VAL A 45 -1.47 25.25 -27.00
N ALA A 46 -1.95 24.04 -27.28
CA ALA A 46 -1.12 22.84 -27.30
C ALA A 46 -0.81 22.42 -28.75
N TRP A 47 0.34 21.80 -28.95
CA TRP A 47 0.71 21.13 -30.19
C TRP A 47 0.53 19.62 -30.06
N ASP A 48 -0.15 19.02 -31.04
CA ASP A 48 -0.36 17.58 -31.11
C ASP A 48 0.70 16.93 -32.01
N PRO A 49 1.58 16.07 -31.47
CA PRO A 49 2.59 15.37 -32.24
C PRO A 49 2.03 14.40 -33.28
N ALA A 50 0.82 13.87 -33.08
CA ALA A 50 0.23 12.87 -33.98
C ALA A 50 -0.27 13.51 -35.28
N THR A 51 -0.87 14.69 -35.18
CA THR A 51 -1.41 15.44 -36.34
C THR A 51 -0.45 16.50 -36.85
N ASN A 52 0.58 16.84 -36.07
CA ASN A 52 1.48 17.97 -36.31
C ASN A 52 0.72 19.30 -36.44
N THR A 53 -0.33 19.48 -35.63
CA THR A 53 -1.16 20.69 -35.61
C THR A 53 -1.26 21.28 -34.21
N ILE A 54 -1.55 22.57 -34.11
CA ILE A 54 -1.87 23.23 -32.84
C ILE A 54 -3.37 23.22 -32.56
N SER A 55 -3.77 23.51 -31.32
CA SER A 55 -5.18 23.63 -30.91
C SER A 55 -6.00 24.44 -31.93
N PRO A 56 -7.20 23.95 -32.32
CA PRO A 56 -8.02 24.62 -33.31
C PRO A 56 -8.57 25.93 -32.75
N ASP A 57 -8.75 26.94 -33.61
CA ASP A 57 -9.27 28.26 -33.24
C ASP A 57 -10.63 28.16 -32.52
N SER A 58 -11.47 27.18 -32.87
CA SER A 58 -12.76 26.93 -32.20
C SER A 58 -12.65 26.50 -30.73
N ALA A 59 -11.47 26.06 -30.28
CA ALA A 59 -11.22 25.70 -28.89
C ALA A 59 -10.76 26.90 -28.04
N LEU A 60 -10.46 28.04 -28.66
CA LEU A 60 -10.00 29.24 -27.97
C LEU A 60 -11.18 30.16 -27.63
N PRO A 61 -11.17 30.80 -26.45
CA PRO A 61 -12.23 31.73 -26.08
C PRO A 61 -12.22 32.99 -26.96
N GLN A 62 -13.41 33.57 -27.17
CA GLN A 62 -13.64 34.64 -28.15
C GLN A 62 -12.74 35.87 -27.98
N TRP A 63 -12.36 36.21 -26.75
CA TRP A 63 -11.50 37.37 -26.46
C TRP A 63 -10.11 37.25 -27.10
N VAL A 64 -9.61 36.03 -27.36
CA VAL A 64 -8.33 35.81 -28.05
C VAL A 64 -8.34 36.44 -29.45
N HIS A 65 -9.50 36.44 -30.12
CA HIS A 65 -9.63 36.97 -31.48
C HIS A 65 -9.92 38.47 -31.53
N SER A 66 -10.28 39.11 -30.41
CA SER A 66 -10.73 40.51 -30.37
C SER A 66 -9.83 41.46 -29.57
N THR A 67 -8.77 40.94 -28.92
CA THR A 67 -7.86 41.72 -28.07
C THR A 67 -6.42 41.65 -28.57
N LYS A 68 -5.57 42.58 -28.12
CA LYS A 68 -4.11 42.44 -28.27
C LYS A 68 -3.60 41.43 -27.26
N LEU A 69 -2.58 40.67 -27.63
CA LEU A 69 -2.15 39.45 -26.96
C LEU A 69 -0.65 39.46 -26.63
N VAL A 70 -0.32 38.65 -25.63
CA VAL A 70 1.00 38.12 -25.34
C VAL A 70 0.96 36.61 -25.56
N ALA A 71 1.94 36.07 -26.30
CA ALA A 71 2.15 34.64 -26.46
C ALA A 71 3.51 34.23 -25.92
N LYS A 72 3.55 33.14 -25.15
CA LYS A 72 4.76 32.60 -24.53
C LYS A 72 4.66 31.09 -24.29
N PRO A 73 5.76 30.33 -24.22
CA PRO A 73 5.71 28.91 -23.90
C PRO A 73 5.39 28.70 -22.42
N ASP A 74 4.65 27.62 -22.14
CA ASP A 74 4.20 27.23 -20.79
C ASP A 74 4.68 25.79 -20.46
N GLN A 75 6.00 25.66 -20.32
CA GLN A 75 6.71 24.41 -20.04
C GLN A 75 7.78 24.59 -18.97
N LEU A 76 7.47 25.36 -17.92
CA LEU A 76 8.38 25.64 -16.80
C LEU A 76 9.70 26.34 -17.20
N ILE A 77 9.67 27.08 -18.31
CA ILE A 77 10.83 27.84 -18.80
C ILE A 77 10.93 29.15 -18.04
N LYS A 78 12.04 29.36 -17.34
CA LYS A 78 12.37 30.63 -16.70
C LYS A 78 13.03 31.59 -17.70
N ARG A 79 13.00 32.90 -17.40
CA ARG A 79 13.68 33.96 -18.18
C ARG A 79 13.32 33.99 -19.67
N ARG A 80 12.06 33.64 -20.01
CA ARG A 80 11.54 33.58 -21.39
C ARG A 80 11.83 34.83 -22.21
N GLY A 81 11.74 36.02 -21.60
CA GLY A 81 12.06 37.29 -22.28
C GLY A 81 13.50 37.36 -22.77
N LYS A 82 14.47 36.96 -21.93
CA LYS A 82 15.90 36.94 -22.29
C LYS A 82 16.22 35.85 -23.33
N ALA A 83 15.43 34.77 -23.35
CA ALA A 83 15.53 33.71 -24.34
C ALA A 83 14.84 34.03 -25.69
N GLY A 84 14.23 35.22 -25.85
CA GLY A 84 13.49 35.56 -27.08
C GLY A 84 12.19 34.77 -27.27
N LEU A 85 11.65 34.20 -26.18
CA LEU A 85 10.46 33.35 -26.15
C LEU A 85 9.20 34.10 -25.70
N LEU A 86 9.14 35.41 -25.94
CA LEU A 86 7.97 36.25 -25.68
C LEU A 86 7.57 37.01 -26.95
N LYS A 87 6.31 36.87 -27.36
CA LYS A 87 5.69 37.73 -28.38
C LYS A 87 4.71 38.67 -27.70
N LEU A 88 5.04 39.96 -27.68
CA LEU A 88 4.23 40.99 -27.02
C LEU A 88 3.41 41.80 -28.03
N ASN A 89 2.28 42.35 -27.57
CA ASN A 89 1.43 43.30 -28.31
C ASN A 89 1.12 42.85 -29.75
N CYS A 90 0.58 41.62 -29.90
CA CYS A 90 0.23 41.04 -31.19
C CYS A 90 -1.28 40.76 -31.28
N ASP A 91 -1.81 40.53 -32.47
CA ASP A 91 -3.15 39.94 -32.64
C ASP A 91 -3.04 38.41 -32.79
N TRP A 92 -4.19 37.72 -32.79
CA TRP A 92 -4.21 36.27 -32.90
C TRP A 92 -3.49 35.73 -34.15
N PRO A 93 -3.66 36.28 -35.37
CA PRO A 93 -2.91 35.82 -36.54
C PRO A 93 -1.39 35.86 -36.34
N ALA A 94 -0.85 36.98 -35.82
CA ALA A 94 0.58 37.10 -35.56
C ALA A 94 1.06 36.21 -34.40
N ALA A 95 0.24 36.01 -33.35
CA ALA A 95 0.54 35.08 -32.27
C ALA A 95 0.59 33.62 -32.77
N LYS A 96 -0.41 33.24 -33.59
CA LYS A 96 -0.55 31.91 -34.17
C LYS A 96 0.63 31.56 -35.07
N GLU A 97 1.03 32.48 -35.95
CA GLU A 97 2.23 32.32 -36.78
C GLU A 97 3.48 32.10 -35.93
N TRP A 98 3.69 32.95 -34.92
CA TRP A 98 4.82 32.84 -33.99
C TRP A 98 4.84 31.50 -33.23
N ILE A 99 3.67 30.98 -32.84
CA ILE A 99 3.52 29.67 -32.20
C ILE A 99 3.84 28.55 -33.19
N VAL A 100 3.26 28.55 -34.40
CA VAL A 100 3.46 27.50 -35.42
C VAL A 100 4.92 27.42 -35.86
N GLU A 101 5.63 28.55 -35.91
CA GLU A 101 7.06 28.58 -36.19
C GLU A 101 7.91 27.80 -35.18
N ARG A 102 7.42 27.61 -33.94
CA ARG A 102 8.17 27.05 -32.80
C ARG A 102 7.61 25.73 -32.29
N ALA A 103 6.30 25.52 -32.43
CA ALA A 103 5.60 24.33 -32.01
C ALA A 103 6.19 23.07 -32.69
N GLY A 104 6.48 22.04 -31.91
CA GLY A 104 7.07 20.80 -32.39
C GLY A 104 8.55 20.89 -32.78
N LYS A 105 9.20 22.05 -32.58
CA LYS A 105 10.63 22.25 -32.92
C LYS A 105 11.50 22.34 -31.66
N PRO A 106 12.77 21.87 -31.73
CA PRO A 106 13.71 22.01 -30.63
C PRO A 106 14.04 23.49 -30.41
N GLN A 107 14.13 23.89 -29.15
CA GLN A 107 14.57 25.20 -28.71
C GLN A 107 15.64 25.04 -27.64
N GLN A 108 16.71 25.83 -27.74
CA GLN A 108 17.76 25.86 -26.74
C GLN A 108 17.50 27.01 -25.77
N VAL A 109 17.40 26.70 -24.49
CA VAL A 109 17.31 27.68 -23.40
C VAL A 109 18.45 27.39 -22.43
N GLU A 110 19.39 28.33 -22.34
CA GLU A 110 20.63 28.15 -21.57
C GLU A 110 21.34 26.85 -22.00
N ALA A 111 21.58 25.90 -21.07
CA ALA A 111 22.23 24.62 -21.37
C ALA A 111 21.26 23.52 -21.86
N VAL A 112 19.94 23.76 -21.83
CA VAL A 112 18.91 22.73 -22.05
C VAL A 112 18.27 22.90 -23.42
N THR A 113 18.18 21.82 -24.18
CA THR A 113 17.44 21.78 -25.45
C THR A 113 16.16 20.96 -25.27
N GLY A 114 15.01 21.51 -25.65
CA GLY A 114 13.72 20.84 -25.53
C GLY A 114 12.73 21.27 -26.60
N THR A 115 11.72 20.44 -26.86
CA THR A 115 10.68 20.73 -27.85
C THR A 115 9.55 21.54 -27.22
N LEU A 116 9.12 22.61 -27.90
CA LEU A 116 7.96 23.38 -27.46
C LEU A 116 6.66 22.73 -27.93
N ASN A 117 5.82 22.31 -26.99
CA ASN A 117 4.54 21.65 -27.23
C ASN A 117 3.35 22.34 -26.52
N ASN A 118 3.59 23.29 -25.62
CA ASN A 118 2.53 24.01 -24.92
C ASN A 118 2.86 25.50 -24.79
N PHE A 119 1.86 26.32 -25.09
CA PHE A 119 1.92 27.78 -25.06
C PHE A 119 0.73 28.33 -24.28
N ILE A 120 0.92 29.52 -23.74
CA ILE A 120 -0.09 30.31 -23.05
C ILE A 120 -0.26 31.64 -23.81
N VAL A 121 -1.52 32.05 -23.96
CA VAL A 121 -1.92 33.29 -24.62
C VAL A 121 -2.77 34.10 -23.64
N GLU A 122 -2.45 35.38 -23.51
CA GLU A 122 -3.04 36.29 -22.53
C GLU A 122 -3.26 37.66 -23.16
N PRO A 123 -4.21 38.48 -22.68
CA PRO A 123 -4.33 39.87 -23.13
C PRO A 123 -3.04 40.64 -22.85
N PHE A 124 -2.58 41.39 -23.84
CA PHE A 124 -1.54 42.39 -23.63
C PHE A 124 -2.07 43.49 -22.72
N PHE A 125 -1.37 43.74 -21.63
CA PHE A 125 -1.74 44.72 -20.62
C PHE A 125 -0.78 45.91 -20.72
N PRO A 126 -1.15 47.05 -21.34
CA PRO A 126 -0.29 48.22 -21.41
C PRO A 126 -0.15 48.86 -20.03
N HIS A 127 1.08 49.02 -19.54
CA HIS A 127 1.35 49.61 -18.24
C HIS A 127 2.76 50.26 -18.22
N PRO A 128 3.00 51.27 -17.38
CA PRO A 128 4.33 51.84 -17.21
C PRO A 128 5.16 51.02 -16.20
N ALA A 129 6.48 50.99 -16.37
CA ALA A 129 7.38 50.12 -15.58
C ALA A 129 7.32 50.38 -14.06
N ASN A 130 7.02 51.60 -13.62
CA ASN A 130 6.84 51.95 -12.21
C ASN A 130 5.57 51.36 -11.56
N THR A 131 4.79 50.58 -12.30
CA THR A 131 3.63 49.81 -11.81
C THR A 131 3.93 48.32 -11.66
N GLU A 132 5.14 47.88 -12.02
CA GLU A 132 5.61 46.50 -11.86
C GLU A 132 6.17 46.28 -10.45
N PHE A 133 5.64 45.27 -9.77
CA PHE A 133 6.06 44.79 -8.46
C PHE A 133 6.50 43.33 -8.58
N TYR A 134 7.21 42.86 -7.56
CA TYR A 134 7.56 41.45 -7.39
C TYR A 134 6.95 40.94 -6.09
N VAL A 135 6.38 39.74 -6.13
CA VAL A 135 6.00 39.00 -4.92
C VAL A 135 6.41 37.54 -5.04
N CYS A 136 6.94 36.98 -3.96
CA CYS A 136 7.20 35.55 -3.83
C CYS A 136 6.83 35.06 -2.43
N ILE A 137 6.17 33.90 -2.35
CA ILE A 137 5.88 33.18 -1.12
C ILE A 137 6.59 31.83 -1.20
N ASN A 138 7.44 31.54 -0.21
CA ASN A 138 8.24 30.31 -0.17
C ASN A 138 8.14 29.66 1.21
N SER A 139 7.86 28.36 1.25
CA SER A 139 7.84 27.60 2.49
C SER A 139 9.25 27.22 2.94
N ALA A 140 9.52 27.47 4.22
CA ALA A 140 10.72 27.05 4.94
C ALA A 140 10.32 26.29 6.23
N ARG A 141 11.31 25.79 6.97
CA ARG A 141 11.08 24.98 8.19
C ARG A 141 10.39 25.80 9.29
N GLU A 142 10.82 27.05 9.42
CA GLU A 142 10.40 28.05 10.41
C GLU A 142 9.05 28.70 10.09
N GLY A 143 8.60 28.65 8.83
CA GLY A 143 7.40 29.35 8.40
C GLY A 143 7.35 29.56 6.89
N ASP A 144 6.48 30.46 6.47
CA ASP A 144 6.36 30.87 5.07
C ASP A 144 6.95 32.29 4.94
N TYR A 145 7.96 32.46 4.08
CA TYR A 145 8.54 33.76 3.78
C TYR A 145 7.77 34.44 2.65
N ILE A 146 7.40 35.69 2.87
CA ILE A 146 6.80 36.58 1.88
C ILE A 146 7.85 37.61 1.50
N LEU A 147 8.26 37.59 0.24
CA LEU A 147 9.22 38.50 -0.35
C LEU A 147 8.49 39.49 -1.23
N PHE A 148 8.83 40.77 -1.12
CA PHE A 148 8.24 41.84 -1.94
C PHE A 148 9.28 42.89 -2.34
N THR A 149 9.24 43.36 -3.58
CA THR A 149 9.93 44.60 -3.98
C THR A 149 9.07 45.45 -4.92
N HIS A 150 9.28 46.77 -4.84
CA HIS A 150 8.64 47.79 -5.68
C HIS A 150 9.35 47.99 -7.03
N GLU A 151 10.46 47.31 -7.26
CA GLU A 151 11.19 47.26 -8.53
C GLU A 151 10.95 45.90 -9.20
N GLY A 152 9.75 45.66 -9.74
CA GLY A 152 9.43 44.43 -10.46
C GLY A 152 10.02 44.34 -11.86
N GLY A 153 9.64 43.30 -12.61
CA GLY A 153 9.92 43.18 -14.04
C GLY A 153 11.11 42.29 -14.40
N VAL A 154 11.47 42.30 -15.69
CA VAL A 154 12.51 41.42 -16.28
C VAL A 154 13.92 41.75 -15.75
N ASP A 155 14.13 42.99 -15.30
CA ASP A 155 15.43 43.53 -14.87
C ASP A 155 15.56 43.73 -13.35
N VAL A 156 14.76 43.02 -12.55
CA VAL A 156 14.77 43.11 -11.08
C VAL A 156 16.16 42.85 -10.45
N GLY A 157 17.01 42.04 -11.09
CA GLY A 157 18.36 41.72 -10.62
C GLY A 157 18.37 40.65 -9.52
N ASP A 158 19.24 40.81 -8.51
CA ASP A 158 19.28 39.93 -7.34
C ASP A 158 18.11 40.25 -6.38
N VAL A 159 17.03 39.51 -6.57
CA VAL A 159 15.78 39.72 -5.82
C VAL A 159 15.93 39.37 -4.35
N ASP A 160 16.76 38.39 -4.00
CA ASP A 160 16.93 37.94 -2.62
C ASP A 160 17.64 38.98 -1.75
N ALA A 161 18.49 39.81 -2.36
CA ALA A 161 19.15 40.94 -1.73
C ALA A 161 18.26 42.20 -1.67
N LYS A 162 17.43 42.43 -2.69
CA LYS A 162 16.58 43.63 -2.80
C LYS A 162 15.23 43.52 -2.10
N ALA A 163 14.64 42.33 -2.06
CA ALA A 163 13.28 42.14 -1.58
C ALA A 163 13.19 42.29 -0.07
N LEU A 164 12.18 43.02 0.37
CA LEU A 164 11.74 43.05 1.75
C LEU A 164 11.13 41.69 2.11
N LYS A 165 11.37 41.22 3.34
CA LYS A 165 10.98 39.88 3.78
C LYS A 165 10.10 39.96 5.02
N LEU A 166 8.99 39.24 4.99
CA LEU A 166 8.12 38.99 6.14
C LEU A 166 8.03 37.48 6.37
N LEU A 167 8.33 37.02 7.58
CA LEU A 167 8.15 35.62 7.97
C LEU A 167 6.78 35.46 8.62
N ILE A 168 5.97 34.56 8.08
CA ILE A 168 4.78 34.04 8.77
C ILE A 168 5.18 32.76 9.50
N PRO A 169 5.21 32.75 10.84
CA PRO A 169 5.75 31.62 11.59
C PRO A 169 4.87 30.37 11.44
N ALA A 170 5.51 29.20 11.35
CA ALA A 170 4.82 27.91 11.43
C ALA A 170 4.55 27.50 12.89
N ASP A 171 5.27 28.08 13.86
CA ASP A 171 5.00 27.87 15.28
C ASP A 171 3.67 28.52 15.67
N PRO A 172 2.66 27.75 16.11
CA PRO A 172 1.36 28.29 16.49
C PRO A 172 1.38 29.15 17.77
N SER A 173 2.52 29.23 18.47
CA SER A 173 2.70 30.09 19.65
C SER A 173 3.32 31.44 19.35
N GLU A 174 3.95 31.60 18.19
CA GLU A 174 4.47 32.89 17.74
C GLU A 174 3.31 33.78 17.27
N PRO A 175 3.35 35.10 17.54
CA PRO A 175 2.28 36.00 17.15
C PRO A 175 2.20 36.11 15.63
N TYR A 176 0.98 35.95 15.10
CA TYR A 176 0.72 36.15 13.68
C TYR A 176 0.84 37.64 13.31
N PRO A 177 1.59 38.04 12.26
CA PRO A 177 1.78 39.45 11.92
C PRO A 177 0.46 40.19 11.61
N SER A 178 0.25 41.35 12.23
CA SER A 178 -0.94 42.20 12.02
C SER A 178 -0.96 42.82 10.63
N ARG A 179 -2.13 43.27 10.16
CA ARG A 179 -2.28 43.95 8.86
C ARG A 179 -1.32 45.15 8.69
N GLU A 180 -1.10 45.89 9.76
CA GLU A 180 -0.18 47.03 9.79
C GLU A 180 1.27 46.56 9.61
N GLN A 181 1.66 45.45 10.25
CA GLN A 181 2.99 44.86 10.11
C GLN A 181 3.23 44.36 8.69
N TRP A 182 2.23 43.78 8.01
CA TRP A 182 2.34 43.42 6.59
C TRP A 182 2.67 44.64 5.73
N THR A 183 1.94 45.73 5.96
CA THR A 183 2.12 46.98 5.21
C THR A 183 3.49 47.60 5.48
N GLN A 184 3.89 47.68 6.75
CA GLN A 184 5.18 48.27 7.15
C GLN A 184 6.38 47.44 6.69
N ALA A 185 6.30 46.12 6.79
CA ALA A 185 7.40 45.23 6.45
C ALA A 185 7.61 45.11 4.94
N LEU A 186 6.53 45.09 4.14
CA LEU A 186 6.62 44.77 2.71
C LEU A 186 6.46 46.00 1.80
N LEU A 187 5.70 47.03 2.21
CA LEU A 187 5.24 48.07 1.28
C LEU A 187 5.86 49.47 1.53
N GLY A 188 6.98 49.55 2.25
CA GLY A 188 7.64 50.83 2.57
C GLY A 188 8.06 51.65 1.34
N GLY A 189 8.40 51.00 0.22
CA GLY A 189 8.75 51.65 -1.05
C GLY A 189 7.57 51.88 -2.00
N VAL A 190 6.34 51.57 -1.58
CA VAL A 190 5.12 51.66 -2.41
C VAL A 190 4.35 52.95 -2.12
N PRO A 191 3.84 53.67 -3.15
CA PRO A 191 3.00 54.85 -2.93
C PRO A 191 1.80 54.57 -2.02
N ALA A 192 1.51 55.48 -1.07
CA ALA A 192 0.45 55.31 -0.07
C ALA A 192 -0.93 54.97 -0.67
N ALA A 193 -1.25 55.51 -1.85
CA ALA A 193 -2.49 55.22 -2.57
C ALA A 193 -2.66 53.73 -2.94
N LYS A 194 -1.57 52.98 -3.12
CA LYS A 194 -1.57 51.56 -3.51
C LYS A 194 -1.36 50.60 -2.33
N GLN A 195 -0.92 51.11 -1.17
CA GLN A 195 -0.58 50.26 -0.03
C GLN A 195 -1.78 49.45 0.48
N GLN A 196 -2.95 50.07 0.63
CA GLN A 196 -4.11 49.36 1.20
C GLN A 196 -4.59 48.20 0.32
N ILE A 197 -4.67 48.40 -1.00
CA ILE A 197 -5.10 47.38 -1.95
C ILE A 197 -4.06 46.26 -2.11
N LEU A 198 -2.76 46.60 -2.09
CA LEU A 198 -1.67 45.62 -2.11
C LEU A 198 -1.64 44.79 -0.83
N THR A 199 -1.80 45.39 0.34
CA THR A 199 -1.90 44.63 1.60
C THR A 199 -3.08 43.66 1.56
N ASP A 200 -4.24 44.08 1.04
CA ASP A 200 -5.41 43.22 0.89
C ASP A 200 -5.12 42.02 -0.03
N PHE A 201 -4.51 42.32 -1.18
CA PHE A 201 -4.12 41.30 -2.16
C PHE A 201 -3.11 40.31 -1.58
N LEU A 202 -2.06 40.78 -0.91
CA LEU A 202 -1.01 39.92 -0.33
C LEU A 202 -1.56 38.98 0.75
N ILE A 203 -2.46 39.47 1.61
CA ILE A 203 -3.12 38.64 2.63
C ILE A 203 -4.00 37.57 1.97
N ARG A 204 -4.77 37.93 0.95
CA ARG A 204 -5.61 36.98 0.19
C ARG A 204 -4.76 35.97 -0.57
N LEU A 205 -3.68 36.41 -1.21
CA LEU A 205 -2.74 35.56 -1.93
C LEU A 205 -2.13 34.52 -1.00
N TYR A 206 -1.69 34.93 0.19
CA TYR A 206 -1.20 34.01 1.21
C TYR A 206 -2.30 33.07 1.72
N SER A 207 -3.54 33.54 1.85
CA SER A 207 -4.67 32.70 2.23
C SER A 207 -4.91 31.57 1.22
N VAL A 208 -4.81 31.86 -0.08
CA VAL A 208 -4.85 30.82 -1.13
C VAL A 208 -3.63 29.91 -1.07
N TYR A 209 -2.44 30.47 -0.84
CA TYR A 209 -1.20 29.71 -0.68
C TYR A 209 -1.32 28.64 0.42
N VAL A 210 -1.93 29.00 1.55
CA VAL A 210 -2.21 28.09 2.66
C VAL A 210 -3.29 27.08 2.30
N ASP A 211 -4.45 27.54 1.85
CA ASP A 211 -5.65 26.71 1.63
C ASP A 211 -5.46 25.63 0.55
N LEU A 212 -4.63 25.91 -0.45
CA LEU A 212 -4.31 25.01 -1.55
C LEU A 212 -2.98 24.28 -1.38
N HIS A 213 -2.31 24.42 -0.24
CA HIS A 213 -1.03 23.76 0.05
C HIS A 213 0.05 24.03 -1.02
N PHE A 214 0.25 25.30 -1.36
CA PHE A 214 1.43 25.71 -2.13
C PHE A 214 2.70 25.54 -1.28
N ALA A 215 3.80 25.22 -1.96
CA ALA A 215 5.15 25.18 -1.40
C ALA A 215 6.05 26.30 -1.96
N TYR A 216 5.66 26.88 -3.09
CA TYR A 216 6.31 28.04 -3.70
C TYR A 216 5.31 28.75 -4.62
N LEU A 217 5.30 30.08 -4.60
CA LEU A 217 4.47 30.91 -5.47
C LEU A 217 5.16 32.25 -5.73
N GLU A 218 5.53 32.50 -6.97
CA GLU A 218 6.17 33.74 -7.43
C GLU A 218 5.30 34.40 -8.50
N ILE A 219 5.17 35.73 -8.44
CA ILE A 219 4.52 36.56 -9.46
C ILE A 219 5.50 37.67 -9.85
N ASN A 220 5.98 37.66 -11.09
CA ASN A 220 6.92 38.67 -11.58
C ASN A 220 6.84 38.95 -13.10
N PRO A 221 6.25 40.07 -13.55
CA PRO A 221 5.77 41.18 -12.72
C PRO A 221 4.33 40.98 -12.23
N LEU A 222 4.09 41.43 -10.99
CA LEU A 222 2.76 41.79 -10.48
C LEU A 222 2.51 43.26 -10.85
N VAL A 223 1.48 43.56 -11.64
CA VAL A 223 1.19 44.94 -12.04
C VAL A 223 0.04 45.49 -11.23
N VAL A 224 0.23 46.69 -10.64
CA VAL A 224 -0.85 47.44 -9.97
C VAL A 224 -0.90 48.87 -10.50
N THR A 225 -1.95 49.18 -11.25
CA THR A 225 -2.21 50.49 -11.85
C THR A 225 -2.79 51.48 -10.84
N ASP A 226 -2.82 52.77 -11.19
CA ASP A 226 -3.26 53.84 -10.29
C ASP A 226 -4.77 53.83 -10.00
N ASP A 227 -5.57 53.23 -10.89
CA ASP A 227 -6.99 52.95 -10.71
C ASP A 227 -7.27 51.68 -9.88
N GLY A 228 -6.22 51.01 -9.39
CA GLY A 228 -6.33 49.85 -8.50
C GLY A 228 -6.56 48.52 -9.22
N GLN A 229 -6.39 48.44 -10.54
CA GLN A 229 -6.42 47.17 -11.25
C GLN A 229 -5.14 46.36 -10.95
N ILE A 230 -5.32 45.09 -10.62
CA ILE A 230 -4.22 44.14 -10.34
C ILE A 230 -4.16 43.11 -11.46
N SER A 231 -2.97 42.89 -12.01
CA SER A 231 -2.73 41.89 -13.05
C SER A 231 -1.47 41.06 -12.75
N TYR A 232 -1.56 39.74 -12.92
CA TYR A 232 -0.46 38.79 -12.69
C TYR A 232 0.15 38.41 -14.04
N LEU A 233 1.20 39.09 -14.50
CA LEU A 233 1.70 38.89 -15.87
C LEU A 233 2.54 37.63 -16.03
N ASP A 234 3.27 37.24 -14.99
CA ASP A 234 3.97 35.96 -14.93
C ASP A 234 3.73 35.27 -13.58
N MET A 235 3.67 33.94 -13.58
CA MET A 235 3.60 33.14 -12.37
C MET A 235 4.47 31.88 -12.47
N ALA A 236 5.21 31.61 -11.39
CA ALA A 236 5.87 30.33 -11.17
C ALA A 236 5.39 29.74 -9.84
N ALA A 237 4.96 28.48 -9.84
CA ALA A 237 4.38 27.89 -8.64
C ALA A 237 4.74 26.40 -8.47
N LYS A 238 4.78 25.96 -7.20
CA LYS A 238 4.86 24.56 -6.80
C LYS A 238 3.75 24.24 -5.80
N LEU A 239 3.04 23.14 -6.01
CA LEU A 239 2.08 22.58 -5.05
C LEU A 239 2.69 21.39 -4.33
N ASP A 240 2.31 21.18 -3.07
CA ASP A 240 2.63 19.95 -2.35
C ASP A 240 1.76 18.80 -2.86
N GLN A 241 2.32 17.93 -3.72
CA GLN A 241 1.58 16.80 -4.29
C GLN A 241 1.02 15.87 -3.21
N THR A 242 1.66 15.77 -2.05
CA THR A 242 1.19 14.86 -0.98
C THR A 242 -0.12 15.35 -0.34
N ALA A 243 -0.49 16.61 -0.55
CA ALA A 243 -1.77 17.18 -0.13
C ALA A 243 -2.93 16.89 -1.11
N ASP A 244 -2.71 16.11 -2.18
CA ASP A 244 -3.76 15.80 -3.17
C ASP A 244 -5.03 15.21 -2.54
N PHE A 245 -4.89 14.39 -1.50
CA PHE A 245 -6.06 13.84 -0.81
C PHE A 245 -6.88 14.87 -0.01
N ILE A 246 -6.31 16.07 0.23
CA ILE A 246 -6.94 17.20 0.93
C ILE A 246 -7.44 18.22 -0.10
N CYS A 247 -6.57 18.60 -1.04
CA CYS A 247 -6.75 19.74 -1.92
C CYS A 247 -7.08 19.36 -3.38
N GLY A 248 -7.01 18.07 -3.75
CA GLY A 248 -7.31 17.58 -5.09
C GLY A 248 -8.64 18.09 -5.65
N PRO A 249 -9.76 18.04 -4.90
CA PRO A 249 -11.03 18.64 -5.32
C PRO A 249 -10.93 20.15 -5.58
N LYS A 250 -10.26 20.89 -4.68
CA LYS A 250 -10.06 22.34 -4.82
C LYS A 250 -9.20 22.70 -6.03
N TRP A 251 -8.19 21.88 -6.33
CA TRP A 251 -7.35 22.04 -7.50
C TRP A 251 -8.11 21.73 -8.79
N ALA A 252 -8.95 20.69 -8.76
CA ALA A 252 -9.74 20.24 -9.89
C ALA A 252 -10.78 21.29 -10.32
N ILE A 253 -11.59 21.81 -9.40
CA ILE A 253 -12.68 22.75 -9.75
C ILE A 253 -12.19 24.01 -10.46
N ALA A 254 -11.04 24.56 -10.05
CA ALA A 254 -10.47 25.75 -10.69
C ALA A 254 -10.08 25.52 -12.16
N ARG A 255 -9.87 24.25 -12.54
CA ARG A 255 -9.47 23.81 -13.88
C ARG A 255 -10.64 23.29 -14.72
N ASP A 256 -11.87 23.40 -14.22
CA ASP A 256 -13.06 23.03 -14.99
C ASP A 256 -13.31 24.06 -16.11
N PRO A 257 -13.42 23.65 -17.39
CA PRO A 257 -13.68 24.56 -18.51
C PRO A 257 -14.92 25.46 -18.34
N SER A 258 -15.95 25.00 -17.61
CA SER A 258 -17.14 25.82 -17.30
C SER A 258 -16.84 26.99 -16.37
N VAL A 259 -15.76 26.91 -15.58
CA VAL A 259 -15.37 27.94 -14.62
C VAL A 259 -14.61 29.08 -15.30
N TYR A 260 -13.67 28.78 -16.20
CA TYR A 260 -12.81 29.81 -16.80
C TYR A 260 -13.08 30.09 -18.30
N LEU A 261 -13.80 29.21 -19.01
CA LEU A 261 -14.24 29.43 -20.40
C LEU A 261 -15.76 29.66 -20.52
N GLY A 262 -16.54 29.44 -19.45
CA GLY A 262 -18.00 29.51 -19.52
C GLY A 262 -18.64 28.41 -20.39
N ALA A 263 -17.91 27.33 -20.68
CA ALA A 263 -18.39 26.18 -21.42
C ALA A 263 -19.39 25.32 -20.62
N ALA A 264 -20.14 24.43 -21.27
CA ALA A 264 -20.95 23.43 -20.55
C ALA A 264 -20.05 22.51 -19.72
N ALA A 265 -20.49 22.14 -18.51
CA ALA A 265 -19.72 21.27 -17.62
C ALA A 265 -19.36 19.94 -18.34
N SER A 266 -18.08 19.60 -18.34
CA SER A 266 -17.57 18.46 -19.12
C SER A 266 -17.72 17.10 -18.41
N SER A 267 -18.03 17.08 -17.11
CA SER A 267 -18.06 15.88 -16.28
C SER A 267 -19.41 15.63 -15.62
N SER A 268 -19.74 14.36 -15.38
CA SER A 268 -20.92 13.92 -14.61
C SER A 268 -20.72 14.03 -13.08
N ALA A 269 -19.53 14.44 -12.63
CA ALA A 269 -19.24 14.67 -11.23
C ALA A 269 -20.05 15.88 -10.70
N LYS A 270 -20.35 15.91 -9.40
CA LYS A 270 -21.09 17.01 -8.76
C LYS A 270 -20.22 17.61 -7.66
N GLY A 271 -20.29 18.93 -7.46
CA GLY A 271 -19.54 19.63 -6.39
C GLY A 271 -18.15 20.09 -6.81
N GLU A 272 -17.17 19.97 -5.90
CA GLU A 272 -15.78 20.40 -6.09
C GLU A 272 -14.98 19.43 -7.00
N ASP A 273 -15.43 18.18 -7.17
CA ASP A 273 -14.74 17.16 -7.98
C ASP A 273 -14.98 17.29 -9.51
N ARG A 274 -15.48 18.45 -9.98
CA ARG A 274 -15.98 18.59 -11.36
C ARG A 274 -14.91 18.75 -12.44
N GLY A 275 -13.74 19.26 -12.10
CA GLY A 275 -12.66 19.48 -13.08
C GLY A 275 -11.62 18.35 -13.16
N PRO A 276 -10.66 18.45 -14.08
CA PRO A 276 -9.61 17.45 -14.24
C PRO A 276 -8.62 17.45 -13.04
N PRO A 277 -8.12 16.27 -12.61
CA PRO A 277 -7.07 16.17 -11.60
C PRO A 277 -5.81 16.95 -12.00
N MET A 278 -5.08 17.50 -11.02
CA MET A 278 -3.89 18.33 -11.26
C MET A 278 -2.89 17.62 -12.19
N TYR A 279 -2.40 18.34 -13.19
CA TYR A 279 -1.38 17.86 -14.11
C TYR A 279 0.01 18.28 -13.63
N TRP A 280 0.95 17.32 -13.63
CA TRP A 280 2.32 17.54 -13.16
C TRP A 280 3.28 17.57 -14.36
N PRO A 281 3.63 18.75 -14.91
CA PRO A 281 4.53 18.85 -16.06
C PRO A 281 5.94 18.34 -15.75
N ALA A 282 6.60 17.72 -16.73
CA ALA A 282 8.03 17.45 -16.70
C ALA A 282 8.84 18.76 -16.84
N PRO A 283 10.09 18.82 -16.33
CA PRO A 283 11.00 19.93 -16.60
C PRO A 283 11.24 20.12 -18.10
N PHE A 284 11.48 21.37 -18.52
CA PHE A 284 11.88 21.64 -19.91
C PHE A 284 13.11 20.82 -20.30
N GLY A 285 13.14 20.32 -21.54
CA GLY A 285 14.20 19.43 -22.04
C GLY A 285 13.89 17.95 -21.96
N ARG A 286 12.81 17.56 -21.26
CA ARG A 286 12.33 16.18 -21.19
C ARG A 286 10.82 16.11 -21.38
N ASP A 287 10.37 15.10 -22.12
CA ASP A 287 8.96 14.74 -22.19
C ASP A 287 8.64 13.62 -21.19
N LEU A 288 7.47 13.68 -20.58
CA LEU A 288 6.96 12.59 -19.75
C LEU A 288 6.55 11.43 -20.66
N THR A 289 7.24 10.31 -20.53
CA THR A 289 6.92 9.09 -21.27
C THR A 289 5.63 8.45 -20.75
N LYS A 290 4.97 7.62 -21.58
CA LYS A 290 3.74 6.91 -21.20
C LYS A 290 4.00 5.96 -20.02
N GLU A 291 5.22 5.43 -19.95
CA GLU A 291 5.70 4.49 -18.95
C GLU A 291 5.93 5.18 -17.60
N GLU A 292 6.53 6.37 -17.59
CA GLU A 292 6.66 7.18 -16.37
C GLU A 292 5.29 7.57 -15.80
N ALA A 293 4.34 7.95 -16.67
CA ALA A 293 2.97 8.25 -16.26
C ALA A 293 2.26 7.00 -15.68
N TYR A 294 2.51 5.82 -16.26
CA TYR A 294 1.97 4.55 -15.74
C TYR A 294 2.52 4.22 -14.35
N ILE A 295 3.84 4.32 -14.14
CA ILE A 295 4.46 4.09 -12.83
C ILE A 295 3.97 5.12 -11.80
N ALA A 296 3.87 6.40 -12.19
CA ALA A 296 3.34 7.44 -11.30
C ALA A 296 1.88 7.17 -10.89
N LYS A 297 1.07 6.57 -11.77
CA LYS A 297 -0.29 6.15 -11.44
C LYS A 297 -0.31 4.97 -10.47
N LEU A 298 0.58 3.98 -10.64
CA LEU A 298 0.72 2.86 -9.70
C LEU A 298 1.14 3.34 -8.31
N ASP A 299 2.09 4.26 -8.25
CA ASP A 299 2.59 4.91 -7.04
C ASP A 299 1.49 5.62 -6.27
N ALA A 300 0.68 6.45 -6.94
CA ALA A 300 -0.43 7.17 -6.32
C ALA A 300 -1.54 6.25 -5.75
N GLY A 301 -1.63 5.01 -6.26
CA GLY A 301 -2.62 4.02 -5.83
C GLY A 301 -2.19 3.17 -4.63
N THR A 302 -1.03 3.42 -4.02
CA THR A 302 -0.49 2.57 -2.97
C THR A 302 0.28 3.34 -1.89
N GLY A 303 0.50 2.71 -0.73
CA GLY A 303 1.40 3.22 0.31
C GLY A 303 2.86 2.84 0.11
N ALA A 304 3.16 2.01 -0.89
CA ALA A 304 4.53 1.77 -1.35
C ALA A 304 5.02 2.96 -2.20
N SER A 305 6.33 3.05 -2.44
CA SER A 305 6.91 4.04 -3.36
C SER A 305 7.39 3.34 -4.63
N LEU A 306 6.95 3.82 -5.78
CA LEU A 306 7.35 3.36 -7.12
C LEU A 306 7.71 4.59 -7.96
N LYS A 307 8.98 4.72 -8.35
CA LYS A 307 9.48 5.88 -9.11
C LYS A 307 10.25 5.43 -10.33
N LEU A 308 10.01 6.13 -11.44
CA LEU A 308 10.73 5.92 -12.69
C LEU A 308 10.92 7.26 -13.39
N THR A 309 12.14 7.50 -13.83
CA THR A 309 12.55 8.58 -14.72
C THR A 309 13.49 8.00 -15.77
N VAL A 310 13.14 8.14 -17.05
CA VAL A 310 13.97 7.78 -18.18
C VAL A 310 14.94 8.95 -18.45
N LEU A 311 16.24 8.66 -18.39
CA LEU A 311 17.31 9.64 -18.59
C LEU A 311 17.84 9.56 -20.02
N ASN A 312 18.16 8.35 -20.47
CA ASN A 312 18.66 8.07 -21.81
C ASN A 312 18.06 6.73 -22.29
N ALA A 313 16.97 6.76 -23.06
CA ALA A 313 16.32 5.53 -23.52
C ALA A 313 17.24 4.62 -24.37
N ALA A 314 18.28 5.18 -25.00
CA ALA A 314 19.29 4.42 -25.75
C ALA A 314 20.45 3.91 -24.87
N GLY A 315 20.53 4.35 -23.61
CA GLY A 315 21.54 3.94 -22.65
C GLY A 315 21.54 2.43 -22.42
N ARG A 316 22.73 1.86 -22.22
CA ARG A 316 22.89 0.43 -22.00
C ARG A 316 22.77 0.01 -20.54
N ILE A 317 22.85 0.93 -19.58
CA ILE A 317 22.83 0.61 -18.15
C ILE A 317 21.45 0.92 -17.56
N TRP A 318 20.71 -0.12 -17.20
CA TRP A 318 19.39 -0.04 -16.60
C TRP A 318 19.45 -0.43 -15.13
N THR A 319 18.71 0.30 -14.29
CA THR A 319 18.67 0.08 -12.84
C THR A 319 17.25 -0.23 -12.37
N MET A 320 17.12 -1.27 -11.56
CA MET A 320 15.90 -1.64 -10.86
C MET A 320 16.25 -1.84 -9.39
N VAL A 321 16.48 -0.73 -8.69
CA VAL A 321 17.05 -0.72 -7.34
C VAL A 321 15.95 -0.50 -6.31
N ALA A 322 15.95 -1.26 -5.22
CA ALA A 322 14.97 -1.06 -4.17
C ALA A 322 15.46 -0.11 -3.05
N GLY A 323 14.69 0.95 -2.81
CA GLY A 323 14.94 1.99 -1.81
C GLY A 323 15.47 3.29 -2.42
N GLY A 324 14.85 4.41 -2.06
CA GLY A 324 15.26 5.77 -2.48
C GLY A 324 16.76 6.03 -2.29
N GLY A 325 17.26 5.95 -1.05
CA GLY A 325 18.70 6.18 -0.79
C GLY A 325 19.63 5.20 -1.53
N ALA A 326 19.25 3.92 -1.63
CA ALA A 326 20.05 2.94 -2.36
C ALA A 326 20.12 3.27 -3.85
N SER A 327 18.99 3.60 -4.50
CA SER A 327 18.96 3.96 -5.93
C SER A 327 19.89 5.13 -6.26
N VAL A 328 20.00 6.11 -5.36
CA VAL A 328 20.93 7.23 -5.47
C VAL A 328 22.38 6.75 -5.37
N VAL A 329 22.69 5.91 -4.39
CA VAL A 329 24.04 5.33 -4.21
C VAL A 329 24.49 4.51 -5.42
N TYR A 330 23.61 3.70 -6.02
CA TYR A 330 23.94 2.97 -7.26
C TYR A 330 24.17 3.93 -8.44
N SER A 331 23.37 4.98 -8.55
CA SER A 331 23.53 6.00 -9.61
C SER A 331 24.84 6.77 -9.44
N ASP A 332 25.20 7.12 -8.21
CA ASP A 332 26.49 7.72 -7.85
C ASP A 332 27.66 6.81 -8.22
N ALA A 333 27.59 5.51 -7.92
CA ALA A 333 28.65 4.55 -8.27
C ALA A 333 28.85 4.42 -9.80
N ILE A 334 27.76 4.35 -10.57
CA ILE A 334 27.82 4.29 -12.05
C ILE A 334 28.45 5.58 -12.60
N ALA A 335 28.05 6.72 -12.05
CA ALA A 335 28.54 8.03 -12.43
C ALA A 335 30.02 8.23 -12.07
N ALA A 336 30.44 7.82 -10.87
CA ALA A 336 31.83 7.90 -10.40
C ALA A 336 32.80 7.07 -11.25
N HIS A 337 32.32 5.99 -11.86
CA HIS A 337 33.08 5.17 -12.81
C HIS A 337 33.05 5.71 -14.26
N GLY A 338 32.45 6.87 -14.53
CA GLY A 338 32.47 7.53 -15.85
C GLY A 338 31.33 7.13 -16.79
N PHE A 339 30.35 6.36 -16.32
CA PHE A 339 29.28 5.80 -17.15
C PHE A 339 27.94 6.54 -17.04
N ALA A 340 27.93 7.78 -16.53
CA ALA A 340 26.71 8.58 -16.39
C ALA A 340 25.94 8.76 -17.72
N HIS A 341 26.66 8.88 -18.84
CA HIS A 341 26.08 9.03 -20.18
C HIS A 341 25.39 7.76 -20.71
N GLU A 342 25.73 6.58 -20.19
CA GLU A 342 25.09 5.30 -20.53
C GLU A 342 23.95 4.90 -19.58
N LEU A 343 23.75 5.65 -18.48
CA LEU A 343 22.69 5.40 -17.52
C LEU A 343 21.32 5.72 -18.13
N ALA A 344 20.51 4.68 -18.32
CA ALA A 344 19.27 4.79 -19.06
C ALA A 344 18.12 5.35 -18.23
N ASN A 345 18.09 5.03 -16.95
CA ASN A 345 17.01 5.43 -16.05
C ASN A 345 17.51 5.70 -14.63
N TYR A 346 16.78 6.56 -13.94
CA TYR A 346 16.73 6.61 -12.48
C TYR A 346 15.39 6.04 -12.02
N GLY A 347 15.38 5.15 -11.04
CA GLY A 347 14.15 4.60 -10.50
C GLY A 347 14.35 3.85 -9.21
N GLU A 348 13.28 3.75 -8.42
CA GLU A 348 13.28 2.94 -7.22
C GLU A 348 11.92 2.29 -6.95
N TYR A 349 11.95 1.20 -6.18
CA TYR A 349 10.77 0.62 -5.56
C TYR A 349 11.01 0.36 -4.06
N SER A 350 10.10 0.79 -3.18
CA SER A 350 10.23 0.63 -1.73
C SER A 350 8.89 0.72 -1.00
N GLY A 351 8.88 0.70 0.33
CA GLY A 351 7.62 0.68 1.10
C GLY A 351 6.86 -0.65 1.06
N ALA A 352 7.58 -1.77 0.81
CA ALA A 352 7.02 -3.12 0.70
C ALA A 352 5.91 -3.28 -0.36
N PRO A 353 6.21 -3.04 -1.65
CA PRO A 353 5.26 -3.27 -2.71
C PRO A 353 4.90 -4.76 -2.80
N THR A 354 3.69 -5.03 -3.29
CA THR A 354 3.19 -6.38 -3.54
C THR A 354 3.92 -7.05 -4.71
N GLU A 355 3.77 -8.37 -4.83
CA GLU A 355 4.27 -9.12 -5.99
C GLU A 355 3.73 -8.54 -7.31
N GLY A 356 2.43 -8.23 -7.37
CA GLY A 356 1.79 -7.67 -8.56
C GLY A 356 2.34 -6.29 -8.94
N GLN A 357 2.52 -5.40 -7.97
CA GLN A 357 3.12 -4.07 -8.22
C GLN A 357 4.56 -4.17 -8.68
N THR A 358 5.35 -5.06 -8.06
CA THR A 358 6.75 -5.26 -8.45
C THR A 358 6.85 -5.85 -9.86
N TYR A 359 5.92 -6.73 -10.22
CA TYR A 359 5.80 -7.26 -11.58
C TYR A 359 5.49 -6.16 -12.60
N GLU A 360 4.50 -5.29 -12.37
CA GLU A 360 4.17 -4.22 -13.33
C GLU A 360 5.32 -3.22 -13.48
N TYR A 361 6.02 -2.90 -12.38
CA TYR A 361 7.22 -2.07 -12.40
C TYR A 361 8.34 -2.71 -13.22
N ALA A 362 8.67 -3.98 -12.94
CA ALA A 362 9.70 -4.72 -13.66
C ALA A 362 9.36 -4.88 -15.14
N LYS A 363 8.12 -5.27 -15.46
CA LYS A 363 7.61 -5.38 -16.83
C LYS A 363 7.81 -4.09 -17.62
N THR A 364 7.49 -2.95 -17.02
CA THR A 364 7.65 -1.62 -17.66
C THR A 364 9.12 -1.33 -18.00
N LEU A 365 10.04 -1.62 -17.07
CA LEU A 365 11.47 -1.45 -17.31
C LEU A 365 12.02 -2.41 -18.38
N LEU A 366 11.60 -3.68 -18.33
CA LEU A 366 12.04 -4.71 -19.28
C LEU A 366 11.57 -4.40 -20.70
N ASP A 367 10.34 -3.90 -20.84
CA ASP A 367 9.82 -3.42 -22.12
C ASP A 367 10.67 -2.25 -22.65
N LEU A 368 10.88 -1.20 -21.84
CA LEU A 368 11.70 -0.05 -22.24
C LEU A 368 13.11 -0.44 -22.69
N MET A 369 13.79 -1.30 -21.92
CA MET A 369 15.17 -1.68 -22.22
C MET A 369 15.30 -2.61 -23.42
N THR A 370 14.22 -3.27 -23.86
CA THR A 370 14.23 -4.18 -25.02
C THR A 370 13.58 -3.59 -26.27
N ARG A 371 13.43 -2.27 -26.32
CA ARG A 371 13.06 -1.51 -27.53
C ARG A 371 14.29 -1.17 -28.37
N GLY A 372 14.05 -0.97 -29.67
CA GLY A 372 15.02 -0.45 -30.63
C GLY A 372 16.00 -1.51 -31.15
N THR A 373 17.11 -1.04 -31.73
CA THR A 373 18.20 -1.90 -32.19
C THR A 373 19.07 -2.35 -31.01
N PRO A 374 19.55 -3.61 -30.98
CA PRO A 374 20.48 -4.08 -29.97
C PRO A 374 21.72 -3.18 -29.86
N HIS A 375 22.13 -2.89 -28.63
CA HIS A 375 23.36 -2.14 -28.38
C HIS A 375 24.58 -3.02 -28.69
N PRO A 376 25.64 -2.53 -29.37
CA PRO A 376 26.78 -3.35 -29.78
C PRO A 376 27.47 -4.09 -28.61
N GLU A 377 27.51 -3.47 -27.44
CA GLU A 377 28.11 -4.05 -26.21
C GLU A 377 27.10 -4.79 -25.32
N GLY A 378 25.89 -5.05 -25.82
CA GLY A 378 24.77 -5.51 -25.02
C GLY A 378 24.31 -4.46 -24.00
N LYS A 379 23.33 -4.84 -23.17
CA LYS A 379 22.80 -4.01 -22.09
C LYS A 379 23.03 -4.65 -20.72
N LEU A 380 23.02 -3.83 -19.67
CA LEU A 380 23.20 -4.23 -18.28
C LEU A 380 21.91 -3.94 -17.51
N LEU A 381 21.45 -4.90 -16.70
CA LEU A 381 20.35 -4.71 -15.76
C LEU A 381 20.87 -4.92 -14.33
N ILE A 382 20.88 -3.85 -13.53
CA ILE A 382 21.31 -3.88 -12.13
C ILE A 382 20.07 -3.93 -11.24
N ILE A 383 19.81 -5.09 -10.66
CA ILE A 383 18.73 -5.36 -9.70
C ILE A 383 19.31 -5.28 -8.28
N GLY A 384 19.43 -4.07 -7.77
CA GLY A 384 20.21 -3.77 -6.57
C GLY A 384 19.41 -3.37 -5.34
N GLY A 385 20.15 -3.08 -4.28
CA GLY A 385 19.72 -2.23 -3.18
C GLY A 385 20.23 -2.66 -1.80
N GLY A 386 19.97 -1.82 -0.80
CA GLY A 386 20.40 -2.06 0.58
C GLY A 386 19.66 -3.22 1.25
N ILE A 387 20.12 -3.61 2.44
CA ILE A 387 19.44 -4.62 3.26
C ILE A 387 18.08 -4.07 3.71
N ALA A 388 16.98 -4.65 3.24
CA ALA A 388 15.64 -4.19 3.59
C ALA A 388 15.30 -4.41 5.07
N ASN A 389 14.51 -3.49 5.63
CA ASN A 389 13.97 -3.63 6.99
C ASN A 389 12.68 -4.48 6.99
N PHE A 390 11.70 -4.16 6.14
CA PHE A 390 10.39 -4.82 6.16
C PHE A 390 9.90 -5.29 4.79
N THR A 391 10.53 -4.85 3.70
CA THR A 391 10.18 -5.33 2.35
C THR A 391 10.54 -6.81 2.22
N ASN A 392 9.55 -7.63 1.88
CA ASN A 392 9.75 -9.06 1.63
C ASN A 392 10.45 -9.27 0.28
N VAL A 393 11.72 -9.67 0.33
CA VAL A 393 12.57 -9.86 -0.85
C VAL A 393 12.05 -11.02 -1.70
N ALA A 394 11.60 -12.12 -1.09
CA ALA A 394 11.04 -13.24 -1.84
C ALA A 394 9.77 -12.84 -2.62
N ALA A 395 8.85 -12.09 -2.02
CA ALA A 395 7.62 -11.64 -2.67
C ALA A 395 7.90 -10.66 -3.83
N THR A 396 8.78 -9.69 -3.62
CA THR A 396 9.17 -8.73 -4.67
C THR A 396 9.92 -9.44 -5.81
N PHE A 397 10.83 -10.36 -5.49
CA PHE A 397 11.57 -11.11 -6.51
C PHE A 397 10.67 -12.08 -7.29
N LYS A 398 9.61 -12.64 -6.70
CA LYS A 398 8.61 -13.41 -7.47
C LYS A 398 8.00 -12.59 -8.60
N GLY A 399 7.66 -11.32 -8.33
CA GLY A 399 7.13 -10.41 -9.35
C GLY A 399 8.17 -10.10 -10.45
N ILE A 400 9.42 -9.84 -10.05
CA ILE A 400 10.53 -9.62 -10.99
C ILE A 400 10.80 -10.86 -11.85
N ILE A 401 10.88 -12.04 -11.24
CA ILE A 401 11.11 -13.32 -11.93
C ILE A 401 9.99 -13.58 -12.93
N ARG A 402 8.74 -13.29 -12.58
CA ARG A 402 7.60 -13.42 -13.49
C ARG A 402 7.77 -12.55 -14.72
N ALA A 403 8.15 -11.28 -14.54
CA ALA A 403 8.41 -10.37 -15.65
C ALA A 403 9.63 -10.79 -16.50
N LEU A 404 10.72 -11.22 -15.87
CA LEU A 404 11.91 -11.73 -16.59
C LEU A 404 11.57 -12.94 -17.47
N LYS A 405 10.76 -13.88 -16.97
CA LYS A 405 10.29 -15.04 -17.75
C LYS A 405 9.48 -14.63 -18.97
N GLU A 406 8.62 -13.62 -18.86
CA GLU A 406 7.84 -13.08 -19.98
C GLU A 406 8.73 -12.41 -21.04
N TYR A 407 9.78 -11.71 -20.62
CA TYR A 407 10.71 -10.99 -21.51
C TYR A 407 11.96 -11.78 -21.90
N LYS A 408 11.97 -13.10 -21.68
CA LYS A 408 13.12 -13.99 -21.97
C LYS A 408 13.72 -13.76 -23.36
N GLN A 409 12.89 -13.83 -24.40
CA GLN A 409 13.37 -13.74 -25.79
C GLN A 409 13.86 -12.32 -26.16
N PRO A 410 13.14 -11.23 -25.83
CA PRO A 410 13.66 -9.87 -25.99
C PRO A 410 14.99 -9.61 -25.27
N LEU A 411 15.16 -10.12 -24.04
CA LEU A 411 16.39 -9.96 -23.26
C LEU A 411 17.59 -10.63 -23.92
N ALA A 412 17.42 -11.86 -24.42
CA ALA A 412 18.46 -12.58 -25.16
C ALA A 412 18.84 -11.84 -26.45
N THR A 413 17.85 -11.32 -27.18
CA THR A 413 18.04 -10.57 -28.43
C THR A 413 18.89 -9.30 -28.23
N HIS A 414 18.74 -8.64 -27.08
CA HIS A 414 19.48 -7.42 -26.73
C HIS A 414 20.79 -7.68 -25.98
N GLY A 415 21.19 -8.95 -25.81
CA GLY A 415 22.43 -9.31 -25.11
C GLY A 415 22.46 -8.81 -23.67
N VAL A 416 21.34 -8.87 -22.96
CA VAL A 416 21.24 -8.33 -21.60
C VAL A 416 22.02 -9.19 -20.61
N ARG A 417 22.80 -8.57 -19.72
CA ARG A 417 23.43 -9.21 -18.56
C ARG A 417 22.84 -8.65 -17.26
N ILE A 418 22.50 -9.52 -16.32
CA ILE A 418 21.76 -9.17 -15.10
C ILE A 418 22.66 -9.32 -13.87
N PHE A 419 22.71 -8.31 -13.02
CA PHE A 419 23.45 -8.31 -11.76
C PHE A 419 22.51 -8.05 -10.60
N VAL A 420 22.50 -8.93 -9.60
CA VAL A 420 21.56 -8.90 -8.48
C VAL A 420 22.32 -8.80 -7.17
N ARG A 421 22.02 -7.80 -6.33
CA ARG A 421 22.48 -7.74 -4.94
C ARG A 421 21.34 -7.30 -4.03
N ARG A 422 20.97 -8.15 -3.06
CA ARG A 422 19.90 -7.81 -2.12
C ARG A 422 20.01 -8.54 -0.78
N GLY A 423 19.57 -7.87 0.27
CA GLY A 423 19.36 -8.44 1.61
C GLY A 423 18.03 -8.00 2.23
N GLY A 424 17.69 -8.58 3.37
CA GLY A 424 16.47 -8.26 4.15
C GLY A 424 15.49 -9.43 4.24
N PRO A 425 14.23 -9.19 4.68
CA PRO A 425 13.25 -10.25 4.90
C PRO A 425 13.13 -11.28 3.77
N ASN A 426 13.38 -12.55 4.09
CA ASN A 426 13.31 -13.71 3.17
C ASN A 426 14.22 -13.61 1.93
N TYR A 427 15.35 -12.92 2.02
CA TYR A 427 16.24 -12.73 0.86
C TYR A 427 16.84 -14.03 0.34
N GLN A 428 17.11 -15.02 1.20
CA GLN A 428 17.72 -16.30 0.81
C GLN A 428 16.86 -17.00 -0.25
N GLU A 429 15.54 -17.01 -0.06
CA GLU A 429 14.59 -17.61 -1.00
C GLU A 429 14.50 -16.81 -2.31
N GLY A 430 14.46 -15.48 -2.23
CA GLY A 430 14.48 -14.61 -3.41
C GLY A 430 15.73 -14.82 -4.26
N LEU A 431 16.92 -14.81 -3.64
CA LEU A 431 18.20 -15.01 -4.33
C LEU A 431 18.31 -16.43 -4.88
N ARG A 432 17.86 -17.46 -4.15
CA ARG A 432 17.80 -18.84 -4.64
C ARG A 432 16.97 -18.95 -5.91
N ALA A 433 15.78 -18.34 -5.92
CA ALA A 433 14.90 -18.33 -7.08
C ALA A 433 15.50 -17.57 -8.27
N MET A 434 16.22 -16.47 -8.05
CA MET A 434 16.96 -15.76 -9.12
C MET A 434 18.12 -16.58 -9.69
N ARG A 435 18.85 -17.34 -8.86
CA ARG A 435 19.92 -18.23 -9.33
C ARG A 435 19.37 -19.33 -10.23
N LEU A 436 18.29 -19.99 -9.80
CA LEU A 436 17.61 -21.02 -10.59
C LEU A 436 17.04 -20.45 -11.89
N LEU A 437 16.52 -19.21 -11.88
CA LEU A 437 16.07 -18.55 -13.09
C LEU A 437 17.20 -18.44 -14.14
N GLY A 438 18.45 -18.26 -13.73
CA GLY A 438 19.59 -18.17 -14.63
C GLY A 438 19.78 -19.40 -15.52
N GLU A 439 19.45 -20.58 -15.00
CA GLU A 439 19.52 -21.85 -15.74
C GLU A 439 18.48 -21.88 -16.89
N ASP A 440 17.33 -21.24 -16.69
CA ASP A 440 16.20 -21.25 -17.62
C ASP A 440 16.12 -20.02 -18.54
N LEU A 441 16.64 -18.86 -18.11
CA LEU A 441 16.40 -17.57 -18.78
C LEU A 441 17.25 -17.39 -20.05
N GLY A 442 18.39 -18.08 -20.18
CA GLY A 442 19.23 -17.98 -21.37
C GLY A 442 20.00 -16.65 -21.51
N VAL A 443 20.06 -15.84 -20.45
CA VAL A 443 20.93 -14.66 -20.32
C VAL A 443 21.75 -14.77 -19.04
N ALA A 444 22.95 -14.17 -19.03
CA ALA A 444 23.83 -14.23 -17.87
C ALA A 444 23.22 -13.49 -16.68
N ILE A 445 23.19 -14.15 -15.52
CA ILE A 445 22.75 -13.57 -14.24
C ILE A 445 23.75 -13.88 -13.12
N ASP A 446 24.20 -12.83 -12.44
CA ASP A 446 25.08 -12.93 -11.28
C ASP A 446 24.35 -12.48 -10.01
N VAL A 447 24.30 -13.35 -8.99
CA VAL A 447 23.44 -13.17 -7.81
C VAL A 447 24.23 -13.18 -6.50
N PHE A 448 24.23 -12.03 -5.83
CA PHE A 448 24.98 -11.73 -4.61
C PHE A 448 24.05 -11.41 -3.42
N GLY A 449 24.48 -11.78 -2.22
CA GLY A 449 23.77 -11.48 -0.97
C GLY A 449 24.35 -10.30 -0.19
N PRO A 450 23.93 -10.12 1.08
CA PRO A 450 24.37 -9.02 1.94
C PRO A 450 25.85 -9.09 2.33
N GLU A 451 26.52 -10.24 2.14
CA GLU A 451 27.96 -10.40 2.31
C GLU A 451 28.78 -9.60 1.30
N THR A 452 28.18 -9.23 0.16
CA THR A 452 28.80 -8.36 -0.85
C THR A 452 28.42 -6.90 -0.56
N HIS A 453 29.39 -5.98 -0.65
CA HIS A 453 29.12 -4.55 -0.48
C HIS A 453 28.05 -4.07 -1.47
N ILE A 454 27.21 -3.13 -1.05
CA ILE A 454 26.04 -2.70 -1.82
C ILE A 454 26.37 -2.32 -3.27
N THR A 455 27.43 -1.54 -3.50
CA THR A 455 27.80 -1.08 -4.84
C THR A 455 28.83 -1.93 -5.57
N ASP A 456 29.38 -2.99 -4.97
CA ASP A 456 30.46 -3.77 -5.60
C ASP A 456 30.03 -4.49 -6.89
N ILE A 457 28.72 -4.70 -7.08
CA ILE A 457 28.18 -5.23 -8.34
C ILE A 457 28.22 -4.23 -9.50
N VAL A 458 28.38 -2.93 -9.24
CA VAL A 458 28.47 -1.88 -10.28
C VAL A 458 29.78 -2.00 -11.06
N PRO A 459 30.99 -1.90 -10.45
CA PRO A 459 32.23 -2.06 -11.19
C PRO A 459 32.37 -3.47 -11.82
N LEU A 460 31.74 -4.49 -11.25
CA LEU A 460 31.63 -5.81 -11.90
C LEU A 460 30.82 -5.74 -13.20
N ALA A 461 29.62 -5.16 -13.15
CA ALA A 461 28.74 -5.05 -14.31
C ALA A 461 29.41 -4.27 -15.45
N LEU A 462 30.13 -3.22 -15.09
CA LEU A 462 30.89 -2.35 -16.00
C LEU A 462 32.18 -3.00 -16.53
N GLY A 463 32.61 -4.16 -15.99
CA GLY A 463 33.85 -4.84 -16.39
C GLY A 463 35.14 -4.19 -15.87
N ILE A 464 35.04 -3.34 -14.85
CA ILE A 464 36.17 -2.64 -14.21
C ILE A 464 36.87 -3.54 -13.20
N LYS A 465 36.09 -4.27 -12.39
CA LYS A 465 36.60 -5.28 -11.44
C LYS A 465 36.29 -6.69 -11.95
N LYS A 466 37.14 -7.66 -11.59
CA LYS A 466 36.88 -9.09 -11.86
C LYS A 466 36.23 -9.76 -10.65
N ARG A 467 35.47 -10.83 -10.89
CA ARG A 467 34.78 -11.61 -9.84
C ARG A 467 35.76 -12.15 -8.79
N ASP A 468 36.92 -12.61 -9.20
CA ASP A 468 37.95 -13.17 -8.32
C ASP A 468 38.47 -12.13 -7.29
N GLU A 469 38.48 -10.85 -7.65
CA GLU A 469 38.92 -9.75 -6.79
C GLU A 469 37.93 -9.51 -5.63
N LEU A 470 36.64 -9.80 -5.83
CA LEU A 470 35.62 -9.73 -4.78
C LEU A 470 35.64 -10.96 -3.86
N ASP A 471 35.85 -12.15 -4.41
CA ASP A 471 35.95 -13.37 -3.60
C ASP A 471 37.19 -13.35 -2.69
N LEU A 472 38.28 -12.70 -3.11
CA LEU A 472 39.48 -12.44 -2.28
C LEU A 472 39.20 -11.43 -1.16
N ALA A 473 38.49 -10.34 -1.44
CA ALA A 473 38.09 -9.34 -0.44
C ALA A 473 37.09 -9.91 0.59
N ALA A 474 36.12 -10.71 0.14
CA ALA A 474 35.16 -11.40 0.99
C ALA A 474 35.85 -12.47 1.86
N LYS A 475 36.80 -13.24 1.31
CA LYS A 475 37.59 -14.22 2.10
C LYS A 475 38.51 -13.55 3.13
N ALA A 476 39.10 -12.40 2.81
CA ALA A 476 39.91 -11.62 3.76
C ALA A 476 39.09 -11.01 4.90
N ALA A 477 37.81 -10.69 4.67
CA ALA A 477 36.88 -10.23 5.71
C ALA A 477 36.36 -11.37 6.61
N VAL A 478 36.24 -12.59 6.08
CA VAL A 478 35.68 -13.76 6.78
C VAL A 478 36.73 -14.54 7.59
N SER A 479 38.04 -14.41 7.30
CA SER A 479 39.07 -15.24 7.95
C SER A 479 39.34 -14.93 9.44
N ASN A 480 38.68 -13.93 10.04
CA ASN A 480 38.86 -13.57 11.45
C ASN A 480 37.70 -13.91 12.40
N VAL A 481 36.63 -14.57 11.93
CA VAL A 481 35.54 -15.01 12.83
C VAL A 481 34.96 -16.34 12.37
N ALA A 482 35.50 -17.46 12.89
CA ALA A 482 34.83 -18.75 12.85
C ALA A 482 34.60 -19.23 14.30
N PRO A 483 33.35 -19.32 14.79
CA PRO A 483 33.04 -20.12 15.96
C PRO A 483 33.08 -21.60 15.56
N ALA A 484 33.81 -22.41 16.33
CA ALA A 484 33.86 -23.85 16.17
C ALA A 484 32.44 -24.46 16.30
N ALA A 485 32.13 -25.41 15.41
CA ALA A 485 30.89 -26.19 15.46
C ALA A 485 30.71 -26.86 16.84
N PRO A 486 29.51 -26.82 17.44
CA PRO A 486 29.27 -27.47 18.73
C PRO A 486 29.33 -28.98 18.58
N LYS A 487 30.22 -29.62 19.36
CA LYS A 487 30.24 -31.07 19.55
C LYS A 487 28.96 -31.51 20.24
N THR A 488 28.22 -32.41 19.60
CA THR A 488 27.07 -33.12 20.16
C THR A 488 27.54 -34.07 21.27
N ASN A 489 27.16 -33.81 22.52
CA ASN A 489 27.21 -34.78 23.61
C ASN A 489 26.06 -34.53 24.57
N GLY A 490 25.29 -35.57 24.90
CA GLY A 490 24.37 -35.57 26.03
C GLY A 490 23.02 -36.22 25.74
N THR A 491 22.97 -37.54 25.74
CA THR A 491 21.76 -38.35 25.96
C THR A 491 21.15 -38.02 27.32
N SER A 492 19.90 -37.56 27.35
CA SER A 492 19.05 -37.59 28.55
C SER A 492 17.76 -38.35 28.26
N THR A 493 17.51 -39.36 29.08
CA THR A 493 16.33 -40.24 29.09
C THR A 493 15.04 -39.48 29.40
N PRO A 494 13.90 -39.88 28.83
CA PRO A 494 12.63 -39.20 29.07
C PRO A 494 12.02 -39.63 30.41
N GLN A 495 11.76 -38.66 31.29
CA GLN A 495 10.85 -38.82 32.43
C GLN A 495 9.45 -38.37 32.04
N THR A 496 8.48 -39.24 32.28
CA THR A 496 7.04 -39.01 32.05
C THR A 496 6.47 -38.07 33.11
N PRO A 497 5.79 -36.96 32.78
CA PRO A 497 5.06 -36.16 33.76
C PRO A 497 3.68 -36.76 34.05
N ALA A 498 3.30 -36.80 35.32
CA ALA A 498 2.00 -37.25 35.79
C ALA A 498 0.87 -36.29 35.36
N GLU A 499 -0.29 -36.86 35.05
CA GLU A 499 -1.52 -36.14 34.66
C GLU A 499 -2.14 -35.37 35.85
N GLU A 500 -2.16 -34.05 35.78
CA GLU A 500 -3.07 -33.22 36.59
C GLU A 500 -4.26 -32.73 35.74
N LYS A 501 -5.46 -32.94 36.28
CA LYS A 501 -6.73 -32.56 35.64
C LYS A 501 -6.96 -31.04 35.70
N PRO A 502 -7.55 -30.43 34.64
CA PRO A 502 -7.74 -28.99 34.56
C PRO A 502 -8.71 -28.47 35.63
N ARG A 503 -8.31 -27.40 36.34
CA ARG A 503 -9.18 -26.64 37.25
C ARG A 503 -9.71 -25.40 36.53
N VAL A 504 -11.04 -25.21 36.58
CA VAL A 504 -11.70 -23.99 36.11
C VAL A 504 -11.62 -22.95 37.21
N ASN A 505 -11.10 -21.75 36.90
CA ASN A 505 -11.18 -20.61 37.79
C ASN A 505 -12.59 -20.00 37.69
N ILE A 506 -13.39 -20.18 38.74
CA ILE A 506 -14.82 -19.86 38.78
C ILE A 506 -15.07 -18.34 38.78
N VAL A 507 -14.03 -17.52 38.95
CA VAL A 507 -14.14 -16.04 38.98
C VAL A 507 -13.94 -15.40 37.60
N THR A 508 -13.08 -15.95 36.74
CA THR A 508 -12.71 -15.32 35.45
C THR A 508 -13.21 -16.06 34.21
N GLY A 509 -13.62 -17.32 34.34
CA GLY A 509 -14.07 -18.14 33.20
C GLY A 509 -12.95 -18.55 32.23
N GLU A 510 -11.68 -18.29 32.56
CA GLU A 510 -10.53 -18.66 31.72
C GLU A 510 -10.32 -20.18 31.68
N ARG A 511 -10.24 -20.73 30.46
CA ARG A 511 -9.80 -22.11 30.20
C ARG A 511 -8.30 -22.11 30.01
N VAL A 512 -7.55 -22.50 31.04
CA VAL A 512 -6.12 -22.77 30.91
C VAL A 512 -5.95 -24.19 30.34
N GLN A 513 -5.46 -24.30 29.10
CA GLN A 513 -4.96 -25.57 28.58
C GLN A 513 -3.69 -25.93 29.36
N PRO A 514 -3.45 -27.20 29.75
CA PRO A 514 -2.30 -27.60 30.57
C PRO A 514 -0.90 -27.28 29.99
N GLN A 515 -0.83 -26.80 28.74
CA GLN A 515 0.41 -26.52 28.02
C GLN A 515 0.63 -25.03 27.69
N ASP A 516 -0.34 -24.14 27.96
CA ASP A 516 -0.21 -22.71 27.66
C ASP A 516 0.59 -22.00 28.77
N SER A 517 1.91 -21.93 28.64
CA SER A 517 2.77 -21.15 29.53
C SER A 517 2.76 -19.67 29.14
N ILE A 518 1.71 -18.94 29.51
CA ILE A 518 1.60 -17.49 29.28
C ILE A 518 2.46 -16.74 30.31
N VAL A 519 3.29 -15.82 29.85
CA VAL A 519 4.05 -14.89 30.70
C VAL A 519 3.29 -13.57 30.80
N HIS A 520 3.15 -13.06 32.02
CA HIS A 520 2.58 -11.75 32.30
C HIS A 520 3.67 -10.80 32.75
N PHE A 521 3.52 -9.52 32.38
CA PHE A 521 4.44 -8.45 32.75
C PHE A 521 3.64 -7.35 33.43
N ASP A 522 3.98 -7.06 34.68
CA ASP A 522 3.35 -5.98 35.43
C ASP A 522 3.74 -4.62 34.85
N THR A 523 2.84 -3.64 34.98
CA THR A 523 3.13 -2.24 34.68
C THR A 523 4.04 -1.66 35.74
N ALA A 524 5.12 -1.03 35.29
CA ALA A 524 6.10 -0.41 36.18
C ALA A 524 5.77 1.07 36.45
N ALA A 525 6.53 1.69 37.37
CA ALA A 525 6.50 3.14 37.53
C ALA A 525 7.28 3.84 36.38
N PRO A 526 6.94 5.09 36.04
CA PRO A 526 7.66 5.85 35.02
C PRO A 526 9.15 6.01 35.38
N VAL A 527 10.03 5.81 34.40
CA VAL A 527 11.48 5.99 34.57
C VAL A 527 11.92 7.32 33.97
N ARG A 528 12.56 8.19 34.77
CA ARG A 528 13.10 9.46 34.29
C ARG A 528 14.47 9.23 33.64
N ARG A 529 14.59 9.58 32.35
CA ARG A 529 15.85 9.52 31.58
C ARG A 529 16.40 10.91 31.28
N PRO A 530 17.73 11.09 31.16
CA PRO A 530 18.33 12.31 30.62
C PRO A 530 17.82 12.60 29.19
N ASP A 531 17.67 13.87 28.83
CA ASP A 531 17.10 14.27 27.53
C ASP A 531 17.91 13.79 26.32
N PHE A 532 19.23 13.61 26.48
CA PHE A 532 20.09 13.06 25.43
C PHE A 532 19.91 11.55 25.22
N LEU A 533 19.25 10.86 26.15
CA LEU A 533 19.05 9.42 26.19
C LEU A 533 17.55 9.07 26.10
N PRO A 534 16.91 9.25 24.93
CA PRO A 534 15.47 9.03 24.77
C PRO A 534 15.10 7.55 24.97
N PHE A 535 16.01 6.64 24.65
CA PHE A 535 15.82 5.19 24.73
C PHE A 535 16.91 4.52 25.58
N ASP A 536 16.49 3.55 26.38
CA ASP A 536 17.30 2.68 27.23
C ASP A 536 16.66 1.28 27.33
N GLU A 537 17.27 0.38 28.10
CA GLU A 537 16.79 -0.98 28.33
C GLU A 537 15.45 -1.08 29.07
N ASN A 538 14.97 0.02 29.67
CA ASN A 538 13.71 0.11 30.41
C ASN A 538 12.59 0.78 29.60
N THR A 539 12.88 1.27 28.39
CA THR A 539 11.89 1.94 27.54
C THR A 539 10.71 1.02 27.24
N ARG A 540 9.50 1.52 27.51
CA ARG A 540 8.23 0.90 27.14
C ARG A 540 7.51 1.79 26.13
N SER A 541 6.77 1.18 25.22
CA SER A 541 6.14 1.84 24.10
C SER A 541 4.72 1.36 23.84
N LEU A 542 3.91 2.22 23.23
CA LEU A 542 2.63 1.89 22.65
C LEU A 542 2.75 1.88 21.13
N VAL A 543 2.08 0.94 20.46
CA VAL A 543 2.05 0.88 18.99
C VAL A 543 0.69 1.31 18.48
N PHE A 544 0.64 2.41 17.74
CA PHE A 544 -0.58 2.88 17.08
C PHE A 544 -0.72 2.19 15.72
N GLY A 545 -1.75 1.35 15.57
CA GLY A 545 -2.00 0.49 14.42
C GLY A 545 -1.85 -1.01 14.73
N LEU A 546 -2.58 -1.85 13.99
CA LEU A 546 -2.55 -3.31 14.15
C LEU A 546 -1.34 -3.91 13.41
N GLN A 547 -0.17 -3.91 14.04
CA GLN A 547 1.12 -4.28 13.42
C GLN A 547 1.79 -5.50 14.08
N PRO A 548 1.19 -6.70 14.03
CA PRO A 548 1.68 -7.85 14.78
C PRO A 548 3.10 -8.28 14.38
N ARG A 549 3.47 -8.20 13.10
CA ARG A 549 4.83 -8.58 12.67
C ARG A 549 5.90 -7.62 13.20
N ALA A 550 5.63 -6.32 13.21
CA ALA A 550 6.56 -5.33 13.75
C ALA A 550 6.71 -5.49 15.26
N ILE A 551 5.60 -5.70 15.97
CA ILE A 551 5.59 -5.92 17.42
C ILE A 551 6.32 -7.21 17.78
N GLN A 552 6.06 -8.32 17.08
CA GLN A 552 6.80 -9.56 17.32
C GLN A 552 8.31 -9.35 17.09
N GLY A 553 8.70 -8.66 16.01
CA GLY A 553 10.11 -8.33 15.76
C GLY A 553 10.75 -7.43 16.83
N MET A 554 9.99 -6.53 17.46
CA MET A 554 10.45 -5.75 18.62
C MET A 554 10.65 -6.65 19.84
N LEU A 555 9.69 -7.53 20.14
CA LEU A 555 9.77 -8.48 21.26
C LEU A 555 10.92 -9.48 21.11
N ASP A 556 11.13 -10.00 19.90
CA ASP A 556 12.25 -10.89 19.58
C ASP A 556 13.59 -10.15 19.76
N PHE A 557 13.67 -8.89 19.31
CA PHE A 557 14.84 -8.03 19.53
C PHE A 557 15.09 -7.82 21.03
N ASP A 558 14.05 -7.50 21.80
CA ASP A 558 14.15 -7.27 23.24
C ASP A 558 14.67 -8.51 23.98
N PHE A 559 14.13 -9.69 23.63
CA PHE A 559 14.59 -10.96 24.17
C PHE A 559 16.05 -11.23 23.80
N SER A 560 16.44 -11.00 22.55
CA SER A 560 17.83 -11.16 22.10
C SER A 560 18.81 -10.22 22.82
N CYS A 561 18.34 -9.04 23.21
CA CYS A 561 19.09 -8.07 24.00
C CYS A 561 19.23 -8.47 25.48
N GLY A 562 18.48 -9.48 25.93
CA GLY A 562 18.42 -9.88 27.34
C GLY A 562 17.60 -8.92 28.20
N ARG A 563 16.63 -8.20 27.60
CA ARG A 563 15.70 -7.37 28.37
C ARG A 563 14.83 -8.24 29.28
N LYS A 564 14.40 -7.65 30.40
CA LYS A 564 13.51 -8.32 31.36
C LYS A 564 12.03 -8.16 31.01
N THR A 565 11.69 -7.09 30.31
CA THR A 565 10.32 -6.74 29.93
C THR A 565 10.26 -6.40 28.44
N PRO A 566 9.15 -6.76 27.76
CA PRO A 566 8.89 -6.34 26.40
C PRO A 566 8.89 -4.83 26.28
N SER A 567 9.43 -4.31 25.19
CA SER A 567 9.39 -2.88 24.88
C SER A 567 8.01 -2.42 24.42
N VAL A 568 7.12 -3.31 24.00
CA VAL A 568 5.73 -2.97 23.65
C VAL A 568 4.82 -3.33 24.82
N ALA A 569 4.12 -2.34 25.36
CA ALA A 569 3.18 -2.51 26.45
C ALA A 569 1.75 -2.80 25.96
N ALA A 570 1.33 -2.12 24.89
CA ALA A 570 0.00 -2.29 24.31
C ALA A 570 -0.08 -1.74 22.88
N MET A 571 -1.24 -1.98 22.26
CA MET A 571 -1.57 -1.49 20.92
C MET A 571 -2.77 -0.55 20.97
N ILE A 572 -2.83 0.38 20.03
CA ILE A 572 -3.96 1.29 19.84
C ILE A 572 -4.51 1.08 18.43
N TYR A 573 -5.77 0.65 18.31
CA TYR A 573 -6.46 0.40 17.04
C TYR A 573 -7.92 0.91 17.09
N PRO A 574 -8.19 2.11 16.54
CA PRO A 574 -9.51 2.76 16.67
C PRO A 574 -10.67 2.04 15.97
N PHE A 575 -10.40 1.15 15.02
CA PHE A 575 -11.43 0.55 14.15
C PHE A 575 -11.95 -0.81 14.66
N GLY A 576 -11.51 -1.27 15.84
CA GLY A 576 -11.92 -2.54 16.44
C GLY A 576 -12.51 -2.37 17.83
N GLY A 577 -12.96 -3.48 18.43
CA GLY A 577 -13.27 -3.51 19.86
C GLY A 577 -12.02 -3.77 20.72
N HIS A 578 -12.15 -3.60 22.04
CA HIS A 578 -11.13 -4.06 22.98
C HIS A 578 -10.93 -5.56 22.84
N HIS A 579 -9.69 -5.97 22.62
CA HIS A 579 -9.32 -7.37 22.55
C HIS A 579 -7.87 -7.54 22.98
N ILE A 580 -7.44 -8.80 23.11
CA ILE A 580 -6.08 -9.17 23.46
C ILE A 580 -5.46 -9.86 22.25
N GLN A 581 -4.22 -9.52 21.94
CA GLN A 581 -3.45 -10.17 20.88
C GLN A 581 -2.29 -10.97 21.48
N LYS A 582 -2.10 -12.18 20.95
CA LYS A 582 -1.08 -13.13 21.38
C LYS A 582 0.23 -12.89 20.63
N PHE A 583 1.34 -12.94 21.36
CA PHE A 583 2.71 -12.79 20.90
C PHE A 583 3.63 -13.80 21.58
N TYR A 584 4.89 -13.88 21.14
CA TYR A 584 5.92 -14.69 21.77
C TYR A 584 6.95 -13.83 22.52
N TRP A 585 7.38 -14.33 23.67
CA TRP A 585 8.53 -13.87 24.44
C TRP A 585 9.53 -15.02 24.58
N GLY A 586 10.47 -15.09 23.64
CA GLY A 586 11.34 -16.25 23.46
C GLY A 586 10.52 -17.47 23.04
N THR A 587 10.39 -18.47 23.91
CA THR A 587 9.62 -19.70 23.65
C THR A 587 8.25 -19.71 24.30
N LYS A 588 7.90 -18.68 25.07
CA LYS A 588 6.63 -18.58 25.81
C LYS A 588 5.69 -17.60 25.13
N GLU A 589 4.40 -17.77 25.34
CA GLU A 589 3.41 -16.82 24.84
C GLU A 589 3.25 -15.65 25.82
N THR A 590 2.90 -14.47 25.30
CA THR A 590 2.53 -13.28 26.05
C THR A 590 1.32 -12.63 25.40
N LEU A 591 0.56 -11.88 26.19
CA LEU A 591 -0.68 -11.25 25.77
C LEU A 591 -0.55 -9.73 25.86
N LEU A 592 -0.79 -9.03 24.75
CA LEU A 592 -0.80 -7.57 24.71
C LEU A 592 -2.22 -7.05 24.49
N PRO A 593 -2.71 -6.10 25.31
CA PRO A 593 -4.03 -5.52 25.13
C PRO A 593 -4.07 -4.55 23.93
N VAL A 594 -5.22 -4.50 23.28
CA VAL A 594 -5.53 -3.58 22.18
C VAL A 594 -6.64 -2.62 22.64
N TYR A 595 -6.35 -1.33 22.62
CA TYR A 595 -7.27 -0.25 22.99
C TYR A 595 -7.76 0.51 21.77
N THR A 596 -8.92 1.15 21.91
CA THR A 596 -9.52 1.99 20.86
C THR A 596 -9.14 3.47 21.00
N SER A 597 -8.88 3.93 22.23
CA SER A 597 -8.47 5.29 22.58
C SER A 597 -6.99 5.35 22.97
N VAL A 598 -6.31 6.43 22.54
CA VAL A 598 -4.93 6.73 22.93
C VAL A 598 -4.87 7.08 24.42
N GLU A 599 -5.80 7.90 24.88
CA GLU A 599 -5.90 8.37 26.25
C GLU A 599 -6.05 7.20 27.23
N GLU A 600 -6.90 6.23 26.89
CA GLU A 600 -7.08 5.03 27.71
C GLU A 600 -5.81 4.17 27.77
N ALA A 601 -5.13 3.97 26.63
CA ALA A 601 -3.90 3.19 26.58
C ALA A 601 -2.79 3.83 27.41
N VAL A 602 -2.59 5.14 27.26
CA VAL A 602 -1.59 5.94 28.02
C VAL A 602 -1.92 5.95 29.52
N ALA A 603 -3.20 6.05 29.89
CA ALA A 603 -3.62 6.00 31.29
C ALA A 603 -3.38 4.62 31.94
N LYS A 604 -3.58 3.53 31.19
CA LYS A 604 -3.40 2.15 31.69
C LYS A 604 -1.94 1.68 31.70
N HIS A 605 -1.05 2.33 30.96
CA HIS A 605 0.37 1.97 30.84
C HIS A 605 1.28 3.15 31.23
N PRO A 606 1.34 3.50 32.53
CA PRO A 606 2.09 4.67 33.00
C PRO A 606 3.60 4.60 32.76
N ASP A 607 4.15 3.42 32.52
CA ASP A 607 5.54 3.15 32.18
C ASP A 607 5.87 3.40 30.71
N ALA A 608 4.88 3.54 29.83
CA ALA A 608 5.09 3.74 28.40
C ALA A 608 5.23 5.23 28.05
N ASP A 609 6.40 5.65 27.58
CA ASP A 609 6.70 7.04 27.23
C ASP A 609 7.08 7.24 25.75
N VAL A 610 6.93 6.18 24.95
CA VAL A 610 7.19 6.17 23.50
C VAL A 610 5.95 5.70 22.75
N ILE A 611 5.61 6.35 21.63
CA ILE A 611 4.61 5.83 20.69
C ILE A 611 5.23 5.58 19.33
N VAL A 612 5.06 4.36 18.80
CA VAL A 612 5.39 4.03 17.42
C VAL A 612 4.11 4.12 16.59
N ASN A 613 4.01 5.16 15.76
CA ASN A 613 2.80 5.51 15.04
C ASN A 613 2.80 5.00 13.59
N PHE A 614 2.05 3.93 13.34
CA PHE A 614 1.82 3.35 12.01
C PHE A 614 0.49 3.82 11.37
N ALA A 615 -0.06 4.96 11.82
CA ALA A 615 -1.15 5.61 11.11
C ALA A 615 -0.78 5.87 9.63
N SER A 616 -1.77 5.91 8.75
CA SER A 616 -1.57 6.27 7.34
C SER A 616 -1.19 7.76 7.21
N SER A 617 -0.64 8.17 6.06
CA SER A 617 -0.36 9.59 5.77
C SER A 617 -1.58 10.51 5.93
N ARG A 618 -2.78 9.97 5.79
CA ARG A 618 -4.06 10.68 5.95
C ARG A 618 -4.45 10.89 7.41
N SER A 619 -4.03 10.00 8.32
CA SER A 619 -4.44 10.00 9.73
C SER A 619 -3.30 10.32 10.71
N VAL A 620 -2.05 10.29 10.26
CA VAL A 620 -0.87 10.54 11.09
C VAL A 620 -0.88 11.94 11.70
N TYR A 621 -1.36 12.94 10.96
CA TYR A 621 -1.45 14.31 11.45
C TYR A 621 -2.33 14.42 12.70
N GLN A 622 -3.61 14.06 12.58
CA GLN A 622 -4.55 14.15 13.70
C GLN A 622 -4.14 13.23 14.87
N SER A 623 -3.78 11.98 14.60
CA SER A 623 -3.33 11.05 15.66
C SER A 623 -2.14 11.59 16.44
N THR A 624 -1.19 12.25 15.77
CA THR A 624 -0.01 12.83 16.43
C THR A 624 -0.39 14.04 17.28
N LEU A 625 -1.28 14.91 16.79
CA LEU A 625 -1.78 16.04 17.58
C LEU A 625 -2.49 15.60 18.86
N ASP A 626 -3.26 14.51 18.80
CA ASP A 626 -3.93 13.97 19.97
C ASP A 626 -2.93 13.36 20.97
N ILE A 627 -1.90 12.66 20.48
CA ILE A 627 -0.82 12.15 21.32
C ILE A 627 -0.03 13.28 22.00
N LEU A 628 0.26 14.38 21.29
CA LEU A 628 1.04 15.52 21.82
C LEU A 628 0.35 16.24 23.00
N LYS A 629 -0.95 16.01 23.23
CA LYS A 629 -1.67 16.51 24.40
C LYS A 629 -1.35 15.73 25.67
N LEU A 630 -0.69 14.57 25.55
CA LEU A 630 -0.44 13.64 26.64
C LEU A 630 0.99 13.82 27.17
N PRO A 631 1.19 14.45 28.34
CA PRO A 631 2.53 14.80 28.84
C PRO A 631 3.41 13.60 29.23
N GLN A 632 2.84 12.40 29.31
CA GLN A 632 3.57 11.16 29.53
C GLN A 632 4.47 10.80 28.35
N ILE A 633 4.08 11.16 27.13
CA ILE A 633 4.78 10.74 25.92
C ILE A 633 5.94 11.68 25.66
N ARG A 634 7.15 11.12 25.54
CA ARG A 634 8.40 11.87 25.33
C ARG A 634 9.01 11.67 23.96
N ALA A 635 8.65 10.59 23.27
CA ALA A 635 9.08 10.35 21.89
C ALA A 635 7.98 9.70 21.05
N ILE A 636 7.89 10.12 19.79
CA ILE A 636 6.96 9.56 18.81
C ILE A 636 7.73 9.24 17.52
N ALA A 637 7.58 8.03 17.02
CA ALA A 637 8.08 7.65 15.69
C ALA A 637 6.94 7.66 14.67
N LEU A 638 7.08 8.44 13.60
CA LEU A 638 6.07 8.61 12.56
C LEU A 638 6.46 7.80 11.32
N ILE A 639 5.87 6.63 11.14
CA ILE A 639 6.29 5.69 10.09
C ILE A 639 5.75 6.09 8.70
N ALA A 640 4.62 6.80 8.66
CA ALA A 640 3.93 7.19 7.43
C ALA A 640 4.81 8.01 6.48
N GLU A 641 4.87 7.61 5.21
CA GLU A 641 5.44 8.41 4.12
C GLU A 641 4.34 9.17 3.38
N GLY A 642 4.66 10.35 2.83
CA GLY A 642 3.71 11.18 2.08
C GLY A 642 2.85 12.07 2.98
N VAL A 643 3.42 12.58 4.07
CA VAL A 643 2.77 13.55 4.94
C VAL A 643 2.91 14.94 4.30
N PRO A 644 1.81 15.72 4.18
CA PRO A 644 1.88 17.10 3.69
C PRO A 644 2.93 17.95 4.42
N GLU A 645 3.73 18.69 3.66
CA GLU A 645 4.86 19.48 4.15
C GLU A 645 4.41 20.48 5.23
N ARG A 646 3.23 21.10 5.05
CA ARG A 646 2.62 22.01 6.04
C ARG A 646 2.26 21.28 7.34
N HIS A 647 1.69 20.08 7.26
CA HIS A 647 1.38 19.26 8.44
C HIS A 647 2.65 18.79 9.16
N ALA A 648 3.69 18.40 8.42
CA ALA A 648 4.97 18.01 9.02
C ALA A 648 5.61 19.16 9.82
N ARG A 649 5.57 20.39 9.30
CA ARG A 649 6.04 21.59 10.02
C ARG A 649 5.22 21.87 11.28
N GLU A 650 3.90 21.75 11.19
CA GLU A 650 3.04 21.97 12.35
C GLU A 650 3.27 20.92 13.46
N ILE A 651 3.41 19.64 13.09
CA ILE A 651 3.79 18.57 14.02
C ILE A 651 5.12 18.91 14.70
N LEU A 652 6.13 19.29 13.91
CA LEU A 652 7.46 19.67 14.40
C LEU A 652 7.37 20.73 15.50
N TRP A 653 6.73 21.87 15.22
CA TRP A 653 6.69 23.00 16.17
C TRP A 653 5.85 22.68 17.41
N ARG A 654 4.72 21.99 17.23
CA ARG A 654 3.89 21.55 18.36
C ARG A 654 4.62 20.53 19.25
N ALA A 655 5.41 19.63 18.65
CA ALA A 655 6.21 18.67 19.40
C ALA A 655 7.36 19.33 20.15
N GLN A 656 8.04 20.31 19.54
CA GLN A 656 9.07 21.09 20.20
C GLN A 656 8.51 21.83 21.43
N LYS A 657 7.32 22.44 21.31
CA LYS A 657 6.62 23.07 22.44
C LYS A 657 6.23 22.09 23.54
N ALA A 658 5.84 20.87 23.16
CA ALA A 658 5.50 19.80 24.10
C ALA A 658 6.75 19.11 24.70
N GLY A 659 7.96 19.42 24.21
CA GLY A 659 9.19 18.74 24.63
C GLY A 659 9.27 17.28 24.16
N VAL A 660 8.61 16.95 23.05
CA VAL A 660 8.50 15.58 22.52
C VAL A 660 9.44 15.38 21.33
N LEU A 661 10.24 14.33 21.36
CA LEU A 661 11.12 13.94 20.26
C LEU A 661 10.32 13.28 19.13
N ILE A 662 10.37 13.83 17.91
CA ILE A 662 9.70 13.25 16.73
C ILE A 662 10.73 12.63 15.79
N ILE A 663 10.68 11.31 15.59
CA ILE A 663 11.49 10.60 14.60
C ILE A 663 10.61 10.33 13.37
N GLY A 664 10.93 10.93 12.23
CA GLY A 664 10.09 10.92 11.02
C GLY A 664 9.45 12.29 10.73
N PRO A 665 8.44 12.38 9.83
CA PRO A 665 7.77 11.27 9.14
C PRO A 665 8.64 10.58 8.06
N ALA A 666 8.05 9.63 7.33
CA ALA A 666 8.71 8.84 6.28
C ALA A 666 9.98 8.13 6.75
N THR A 667 9.90 7.48 7.92
CA THR A 667 11.04 6.77 8.52
C THR A 667 10.71 5.32 8.85
N VAL A 668 11.74 4.47 8.87
CA VAL A 668 11.66 3.15 9.52
C VAL A 668 11.77 3.26 11.06
N GLY A 669 12.27 4.40 11.55
CA GLY A 669 12.52 4.69 12.95
C GLY A 669 14.02 4.72 13.27
N GLY A 670 14.44 3.80 14.13
CA GLY A 670 15.80 3.71 14.61
C GLY A 670 16.01 2.51 15.53
N ILE A 671 17.26 2.26 15.86
CA ILE A 671 17.67 1.13 16.70
C ILE A 671 18.75 1.56 17.68
N LYS A 672 18.58 1.16 18.94
CA LYS A 672 19.58 1.27 19.99
C LYS A 672 19.90 -0.14 20.49
N PRO A 673 20.95 -0.78 19.93
CA PRO A 673 21.32 -2.15 20.29
C PRO A 673 21.45 -2.39 21.80
N GLY A 674 20.83 -3.47 22.29
CA GLY A 674 20.75 -3.77 23.73
C GLY A 674 19.61 -3.06 24.47
N CYS A 675 19.01 -2.03 23.88
CA CYS A 675 18.03 -1.18 24.53
C CYS A 675 16.66 -1.24 23.85
N PHE A 676 16.49 -0.64 22.67
CA PHE A 676 15.17 -0.47 22.07
C PHE A 676 15.25 -0.40 20.55
N ARG A 677 14.23 -0.92 19.89
CA ARG A 677 14.09 -0.87 18.43
C ARG A 677 12.73 -0.30 18.08
N ILE A 678 12.69 0.64 17.15
CA ILE A 678 11.43 1.21 16.65
C ILE A 678 10.92 0.34 15.50
N GLY A 679 9.80 -0.34 15.74
CA GLY A 679 9.04 -1.06 14.71
C GLY A 679 9.90 -2.03 13.90
N ASN A 680 10.04 -1.75 12.60
CA ASN A 680 10.71 -2.64 11.66
C ASN A 680 12.24 -2.43 11.53
N SER A 681 12.83 -1.50 12.26
CA SER A 681 14.26 -1.12 12.13
C SER A 681 15.21 -2.30 12.36
N GLY A 682 16.16 -2.55 11.46
CA GLY A 682 17.07 -3.70 11.54
C GLY A 682 16.50 -5.01 11.01
N GLY A 683 15.22 -5.04 10.62
CA GLY A 683 14.60 -6.15 9.92
C GLY A 683 14.36 -7.43 10.72
N MET A 684 14.59 -8.60 10.12
CA MET A 684 14.37 -9.89 10.78
C MET A 684 15.50 -10.23 11.74
N MET A 685 15.28 -11.24 12.59
CA MET A 685 16.24 -11.66 13.61
C MET A 685 17.58 -12.09 13.00
N ASP A 686 17.58 -12.70 11.80
CA ASP A 686 18.80 -13.07 11.09
C ASP A 686 19.74 -11.86 10.87
N ASN A 687 19.18 -10.72 10.46
CA ASN A 687 19.95 -9.48 10.29
C ASN A 687 20.33 -8.82 11.63
N ILE A 688 19.45 -8.90 12.64
CA ILE A 688 19.79 -8.44 14.00
C ILE A 688 21.00 -9.19 14.54
N ILE A 689 21.09 -10.50 14.30
CA ILE A 689 22.24 -11.29 14.73
C ILE A 689 23.47 -11.04 13.83
N SER A 690 23.31 -11.03 12.50
CA SER A 690 24.44 -10.86 11.57
C SER A 690 25.11 -9.50 11.71
N SER A 691 24.32 -8.43 11.87
CA SER A 691 24.81 -7.07 12.12
C SER A 691 25.11 -6.81 13.60
N LYS A 692 24.99 -7.85 14.44
CA LYS A 692 25.25 -7.84 15.88
C LYS A 692 24.52 -6.70 16.63
N LEU A 693 23.24 -6.50 16.33
CA LEU A 693 22.41 -5.42 16.87
C LEU A 693 21.79 -5.77 18.24
N TYR A 694 22.04 -6.96 18.79
CA TYR A 694 21.57 -7.37 20.13
C TYR A 694 22.42 -6.83 21.30
N ARG A 695 23.49 -6.07 21.00
CA ARG A 695 24.39 -5.45 21.99
C ARG A 695 24.98 -4.14 21.45
N ALA A 696 25.22 -3.19 22.34
CA ALA A 696 25.76 -1.88 21.99
C ALA A 696 27.23 -1.95 21.55
N GLY A 697 27.55 -1.26 20.46
CA GLY A 697 28.92 -0.87 20.11
C GLY A 697 29.23 0.55 20.58
N SER A 698 30.02 1.30 19.81
CA SER A 698 30.45 2.67 20.17
C SER A 698 30.16 3.73 19.10
N VAL A 699 29.50 3.35 18.01
CA VAL A 699 29.29 4.25 16.85
C VAL A 699 27.83 4.70 16.77
N GLY A 700 27.59 6.01 16.89
CA GLY A 700 26.27 6.59 16.69
C GLY A 700 26.11 7.08 15.25
N TYR A 701 25.01 6.74 14.57
CA TYR A 701 24.76 7.22 13.22
C TYR A 701 23.41 7.91 13.07
N VAL A 702 23.37 8.85 12.13
CA VAL A 702 22.13 9.48 11.68
C VAL A 702 22.07 9.48 10.16
N SER A 703 20.91 9.12 9.60
CA SER A 703 20.68 9.07 8.15
C SER A 703 19.28 9.58 7.79
N LYS A 704 19.07 10.07 6.56
CA LYS A 704 17.72 10.27 6.02
C LYS A 704 17.05 8.94 5.64
N SER A 705 17.78 8.05 4.97
CA SER A 705 17.21 6.84 4.39
C SER A 705 17.09 5.69 5.38
N GLY A 706 15.89 5.15 5.55
CA GLY A 706 15.68 3.91 6.32
C GLY A 706 16.33 2.67 5.70
N GLY A 707 16.45 2.59 4.37
CA GLY A 707 17.15 1.48 3.72
C GLY A 707 18.66 1.53 3.97
N MET A 708 19.26 2.71 3.82
CA MET A 708 20.69 2.89 4.07
C MET A 708 21.04 2.82 5.55
N SER A 709 20.12 3.12 6.48
CA SER A 709 20.38 2.94 7.91
C SER A 709 20.67 1.47 8.25
N ASN A 710 20.01 0.52 7.57
CA ASN A 710 20.28 -0.89 7.78
C ASN A 710 21.55 -1.36 7.06
N GLU A 711 21.90 -0.74 5.92
CA GLU A 711 23.21 -0.95 5.30
C GLU A 711 24.35 -0.41 6.19
N LEU A 712 24.16 0.73 6.86
CA LEU A 712 25.09 1.26 7.84
C LEU A 712 25.26 0.29 9.02
N ASN A 713 24.17 -0.32 9.52
CA ASN A 713 24.29 -1.36 10.55
C ASN A 713 25.21 -2.50 10.12
N ASN A 714 25.07 -2.98 8.88
CA ASN A 714 25.93 -4.01 8.32
C ASN A 714 27.39 -3.53 8.22
N ILE A 715 27.64 -2.37 7.58
CA ILE A 715 28.99 -1.80 7.42
C ILE A 715 29.67 -1.61 8.77
N LEU A 716 28.97 -1.03 9.75
CA LEU A 716 29.52 -0.78 11.10
C LEU A 716 29.83 -2.07 11.85
N SER A 717 29.01 -3.11 11.69
CA SER A 717 29.25 -4.41 12.33
C SER A 717 30.52 -5.12 11.84
N ILE A 718 30.92 -4.86 10.59
CA ILE A 718 32.08 -5.43 9.93
C ILE A 718 33.34 -4.59 10.19
N THR A 719 33.20 -3.26 10.26
CA THR A 719 34.33 -2.32 10.30
C THR A 719 34.68 -1.81 11.70
N THR A 720 33.77 -1.96 12.68
CA THR A 720 33.92 -1.44 14.06
C THR A 720 33.40 -2.46 15.09
N ASN A 721 33.26 -2.08 16.38
CA ASN A 721 32.55 -2.92 17.36
C ASN A 721 31.01 -2.88 17.22
N GLY A 722 30.47 -2.03 16.35
CA GLY A 722 29.06 -1.97 15.97
C GLY A 722 28.35 -0.68 16.39
N THR A 723 27.05 -0.64 16.09
CA THR A 723 26.16 0.49 16.36
C THR A 723 25.91 0.68 17.86
N TYR A 724 26.05 1.92 18.34
CA TYR A 724 25.60 2.35 19.67
C TYR A 724 24.13 2.80 19.63
N GLU A 725 23.80 3.74 18.73
CA GLU A 725 22.44 4.18 18.46
C GLU A 725 22.37 4.69 17.01
N GLY A 726 21.34 4.28 16.28
CA GLY A 726 21.17 4.59 14.87
C GLY A 726 19.77 5.12 14.58
N ILE A 727 19.67 6.34 14.06
CA ILE A 727 18.37 6.97 13.73
C ILE A 727 18.27 7.28 12.24
N ALA A 728 17.14 6.87 11.63
CA ALA A 728 16.71 7.40 10.35
C ALA A 728 15.74 8.58 10.62
N ILE A 729 16.13 9.81 10.26
CA ILE A 729 15.28 10.99 10.49
C ILE A 729 14.06 11.05 9.56
N GLY A 730 14.13 10.34 8.43
CA GLY A 730 13.08 10.26 7.42
C GLY A 730 13.39 11.03 6.15
N GLY A 731 12.71 10.65 5.05
CA GLY A 731 12.91 11.20 3.71
C GLY A 731 12.08 12.46 3.39
N ASP A 732 11.19 12.87 4.29
CA ASP A 732 10.36 14.06 4.12
C ASP A 732 11.21 15.35 4.19
N ARG A 733 10.73 16.43 3.55
CA ARG A 733 11.46 17.71 3.47
C ARG A 733 11.70 18.33 4.85
N TYR A 734 10.72 18.20 5.75
CA TYR A 734 10.76 18.76 7.10
C TYR A 734 10.64 17.64 8.14
N PRO A 735 11.72 16.90 8.44
CA PRO A 735 11.67 15.88 9.48
C PRO A 735 11.50 16.55 10.85
N GLY A 736 10.77 15.89 11.75
CA GLY A 736 10.48 16.38 13.10
C GLY A 736 11.73 16.58 13.95
N THR A 737 12.79 15.82 13.69
CA THR A 737 14.14 16.06 14.21
C THR A 737 15.15 15.96 13.07
N THR A 738 16.27 16.66 13.22
CA THR A 738 17.28 16.84 12.17
C THR A 738 18.58 16.12 12.51
N PHE A 739 19.55 16.17 11.59
CA PHE A 739 20.88 15.61 11.82
C PHE A 739 21.56 16.18 13.07
N ILE A 740 21.51 17.50 13.24
CA ILE A 740 22.15 18.18 14.36
C ILE A 740 21.51 17.77 15.69
N ASP A 741 20.19 17.58 15.74
CA ASP A 741 19.48 17.23 16.98
C ASP A 741 19.98 15.90 17.53
N HIS A 742 20.16 14.87 16.68
CA HIS A 742 20.66 13.58 17.13
C HIS A 742 22.18 13.58 17.37
N LEU A 743 22.97 14.28 16.54
CA LEU A 743 24.42 14.36 16.76
C LEU A 743 24.77 15.07 18.07
N LEU A 744 24.02 16.10 18.47
CA LEU A 744 24.20 16.74 19.77
C LEU A 744 23.85 15.81 20.95
N ARG A 745 22.86 14.93 20.79
CA ARG A 745 22.60 13.88 21.80
C ARG A 745 23.76 12.91 21.89
N TYR A 746 24.27 12.45 20.75
CA TYR A 746 25.41 11.55 20.69
C TYR A 746 26.69 12.18 21.22
N GLU A 747 26.92 13.47 20.99
CA GLU A 747 28.03 14.22 21.58
C GLU A 747 27.96 14.22 23.10
N LYS A 748 26.77 14.42 23.68
CA LYS A 748 26.56 14.42 25.14
C LYS A 748 26.70 13.04 25.78
N ASP A 749 26.42 11.97 25.05
CA ASP A 749 26.47 10.61 25.59
C ASP A 749 27.92 10.08 25.64
N PRO A 750 28.50 9.80 26.83
CA PRO A 750 29.88 9.35 26.93
C PRO A 750 30.13 7.97 26.30
N ASN A 751 29.11 7.14 26.08
CA ASN A 751 29.28 5.81 25.50
C ASN A 751 29.35 5.83 23.95
N CYS A 752 28.83 6.89 23.33
CA CYS A 752 29.00 7.12 21.91
C CYS A 752 30.35 7.79 21.65
N LYS A 753 31.22 7.18 20.85
CA LYS A 753 32.62 7.62 20.68
C LYS A 753 32.94 8.10 19.26
N LEU A 754 32.24 7.57 18.27
CA LEU A 754 32.38 7.90 16.85
C LEU A 754 31.01 8.24 16.27
N LEU A 755 30.93 9.33 15.51
CA LEU A 755 29.70 9.78 14.89
C LEU A 755 29.73 9.51 13.37
N VAL A 756 28.60 9.10 12.82
CA VAL A 756 28.42 8.91 11.38
C VAL A 756 27.22 9.71 10.88
N LEU A 757 27.44 10.54 9.86
CA LEU A 757 26.38 11.29 9.18
C LEU A 757 26.27 10.81 7.73
N LEU A 758 25.10 10.25 7.38
CA LEU A 758 24.79 9.94 5.99
C LEU A 758 23.74 10.94 5.49
N GLY A 759 24.26 12.02 4.88
CA GLY A 759 23.50 13.10 4.28
C GLY A 759 23.00 12.76 2.88
N GLU A 760 22.32 13.71 2.25
CA GLU A 760 21.73 13.54 0.92
C GLU A 760 21.68 14.87 0.17
N VAL A 761 21.61 14.82 -1.16
CA VAL A 761 21.29 15.98 -1.99
C VAL A 761 19.98 16.66 -1.55
N GLY A 762 19.91 17.99 -1.65
CA GLY A 762 18.74 18.78 -1.28
C GLY A 762 18.74 19.26 0.17
N GLY A 763 18.30 20.50 0.40
CA GLY A 763 18.32 21.16 1.70
C GLY A 763 19.73 21.48 2.23
N VAL A 764 19.80 22.10 3.41
CA VAL A 764 21.06 22.63 4.00
C VAL A 764 21.31 22.16 5.44
N GLU A 765 20.66 21.08 5.88
CA GLU A 765 20.74 20.59 7.28
C GLU A 765 22.17 20.18 7.67
N GLU A 766 22.97 19.63 6.74
CA GLU A 766 24.37 19.27 6.99
C GLU A 766 25.23 20.48 7.39
N TYR A 767 24.91 21.68 6.87
CA TYR A 767 25.65 22.90 7.22
C TYR A 767 25.44 23.31 8.69
N ARG A 768 24.30 22.97 9.30
CA ARG A 768 24.08 23.21 10.74
C ARG A 768 25.03 22.36 11.59
N VAL A 769 25.36 21.16 11.12
CA VAL A 769 26.36 20.30 11.75
C VAL A 769 27.77 20.84 11.53
N ILE A 770 28.08 21.31 10.31
CA ILE A 770 29.35 21.96 9.98
C ILE A 770 29.62 23.13 10.93
N GLU A 771 28.63 24.00 11.14
CA GLU A 771 28.78 25.14 12.03
C GLU A 771 28.95 24.73 13.50
N ALA A 772 28.32 23.63 13.94
CA ALA A 772 28.53 23.09 15.29
C ALA A 772 29.95 22.53 15.48
N VAL A 773 30.53 21.89 14.46
CA VAL A 773 31.93 21.41 14.48
C VAL A 773 32.90 22.59 14.48
N LYS A 774 32.73 23.57 13.59
CA LYS A 774 33.57 24.78 13.54
C LYS A 774 33.57 25.56 14.87
N LYS A 775 32.43 25.63 15.56
CA LYS A 775 32.29 26.27 16.87
C LYS A 775 32.84 25.42 18.03
N GLY A 776 33.32 24.20 17.78
CA GLY A 776 33.81 23.28 18.80
C GLY A 776 32.72 22.74 19.73
N ILE A 777 31.46 22.79 19.31
CA ILE A 777 30.31 22.25 20.05
C ILE A 777 30.31 20.72 19.94
N ILE A 778 30.54 20.18 18.74
CA ILE A 778 30.77 18.75 18.52
C ILE A 778 32.27 18.51 18.41
N LYS A 779 32.81 17.68 19.31
CA LYS A 779 34.26 17.40 19.39
C LYS A 779 34.60 15.98 19.02
N LYS A 780 33.64 15.06 19.07
CA LYS A 780 33.85 13.67 18.64
C LYS A 780 34.12 13.61 17.13
N PRO A 781 34.95 12.65 16.67
CA PRO A 781 35.19 12.47 15.26
C PRO A 781 33.88 12.14 14.53
N ILE A 782 33.67 12.78 13.39
CA ILE A 782 32.53 12.55 12.51
C ILE A 782 33.03 12.02 11.17
N VAL A 783 32.56 10.84 10.79
CA VAL A 783 32.67 10.34 9.41
C VAL A 783 31.39 10.70 8.68
N ALA A 784 31.48 11.40 7.55
CA ALA A 784 30.30 11.89 6.86
C ALA A 784 30.36 11.70 5.35
N TRP A 785 29.21 11.44 4.75
CA TRP A 785 29.02 11.39 3.31
C TRP A 785 27.62 11.84 2.94
N ALA A 786 27.50 12.73 1.96
CA ALA A 786 26.25 13.10 1.31
C ALA A 786 26.13 12.36 -0.03
N ILE A 787 25.06 11.56 -0.18
CA ILE A 787 24.75 10.83 -1.42
C ILE A 787 24.04 11.75 -2.43
N GLY A 788 24.11 11.43 -3.73
CA GLY A 788 23.49 12.20 -4.82
C GLY A 788 24.49 13.05 -5.60
N THR A 789 25.75 12.63 -5.66
CA THR A 789 26.81 13.27 -6.43
C THR A 789 26.60 13.18 -7.94
N CYS A 790 25.86 12.17 -8.41
CA CYS A 790 25.47 12.02 -9.82
C CYS A 790 24.56 13.14 -10.34
N ALA A 791 23.87 13.88 -9.46
CA ALA A 791 22.92 14.92 -9.86
C ALA A 791 23.54 16.00 -10.77
N LYS A 792 24.81 16.35 -10.54
CA LYS A 792 25.54 17.33 -11.36
C LYS A 792 25.86 16.82 -12.78
N MET A 793 25.78 15.51 -13.01
CA MET A 793 26.10 14.88 -14.28
C MET A 793 24.87 14.74 -15.20
N PHE A 794 23.66 15.00 -14.69
CA PHE A 794 22.45 14.99 -15.49
C PHE A 794 22.21 16.35 -16.16
N THR A 795 21.69 16.32 -17.39
CA THR A 795 21.40 17.53 -18.19
C THR A 795 20.16 18.28 -17.73
N THR A 796 19.27 17.62 -16.99
CA THR A 796 18.02 18.16 -16.45
C THR A 796 17.91 17.87 -14.97
N GLU A 797 17.19 18.72 -14.23
CA GLU A 797 16.90 18.47 -12.81
C GLU A 797 16.15 17.14 -12.63
N VAL A 798 16.69 16.27 -11.77
CA VAL A 798 16.08 14.99 -11.41
C VAL A 798 15.66 15.04 -9.95
N GLN A 799 14.36 14.90 -9.70
CA GLN A 799 13.83 14.63 -8.36
C GLN A 799 14.09 13.16 -8.01
N PHE A 800 14.89 12.92 -6.97
CA PHE A 800 15.11 11.58 -6.45
C PHE A 800 13.92 11.12 -5.59
N GLY A 801 13.91 9.84 -5.20
CA GLY A 801 12.75 9.17 -4.57
C GLY A 801 12.22 9.85 -3.31
N HIS A 802 13.11 10.26 -2.39
CA HIS A 802 12.70 10.97 -1.17
C HIS A 802 12.22 12.39 -1.48
N ALA A 803 11.23 12.87 -0.71
CA ALA A 803 10.59 14.16 -0.92
C ALA A 803 11.57 15.34 -0.96
N GLY A 804 12.53 15.34 -0.02
CA GLY A 804 13.51 16.41 0.14
C GLY A 804 14.73 16.33 -0.80
N SER A 805 14.82 15.31 -1.66
CA SER A 805 16.02 15.03 -2.45
C SER A 805 16.02 15.72 -3.81
N MET A 806 16.06 17.05 -3.78
CA MET A 806 16.16 17.93 -4.94
C MET A 806 16.97 19.15 -4.54
N ALA A 807 18.00 19.50 -5.32
CA ALA A 807 18.82 20.69 -5.08
C ALA A 807 18.25 21.88 -5.85
N ASN A 808 17.88 22.96 -5.14
CA ASN A 808 17.44 24.21 -5.78
C ASN A 808 18.58 25.22 -5.95
N SER A 809 19.76 24.94 -5.39
CA SER A 809 20.95 25.80 -5.40
C SER A 809 22.23 24.96 -5.34
N GLU A 810 23.38 25.56 -5.64
CA GLU A 810 24.68 24.86 -5.58
C GLU A 810 24.99 24.34 -4.16
N LEU A 811 24.63 25.11 -3.13
CA LEU A 811 24.79 24.73 -1.71
C LEU A 811 24.01 23.45 -1.36
N GLU A 812 22.91 23.17 -2.04
CA GLU A 812 22.11 21.97 -1.80
C GLU A 812 22.68 20.72 -2.50
N THR A 813 23.73 20.86 -3.32
CA THR A 813 24.33 19.72 -4.03
C THR A 813 25.17 18.85 -3.09
N ALA A 814 25.08 17.53 -3.26
CA ALA A 814 25.85 16.58 -2.44
C ALA A 814 27.36 16.84 -2.49
N SER A 815 27.91 17.16 -3.67
CA SER A 815 29.33 17.48 -3.85
C SER A 815 29.76 18.72 -3.06
N ALA A 816 28.95 19.79 -3.04
CA ALA A 816 29.26 21.01 -2.27
C ALA A 816 29.22 20.74 -0.76
N LYS A 817 28.25 19.96 -0.30
CA LYS A 817 28.17 19.52 1.10
C LYS A 817 29.37 18.68 1.52
N ASN A 818 29.77 17.70 0.70
CA ASN A 818 30.93 16.86 0.97
C ASN A 818 32.23 17.67 1.08
N LEU A 819 32.43 18.64 0.18
CA LEU A 819 33.57 19.55 0.24
C LEU A 819 33.54 20.40 1.52
N ALA A 820 32.39 21.02 1.82
CA ALA A 820 32.24 21.86 3.01
C ALA A 820 32.41 21.07 4.33
N MET A 821 31.95 19.82 4.39
CA MET A 821 32.20 18.93 5.52
C MET A 821 33.69 18.59 5.66
N LYS A 822 34.38 18.29 4.55
CA LYS A 822 35.83 18.00 4.55
C LYS A 822 36.64 19.20 5.05
N GLU A 823 36.33 20.40 4.58
CA GLU A 823 36.96 21.66 5.02
C GLU A 823 36.72 21.99 6.51
N ALA A 824 35.55 21.59 7.04
CA ALA A 824 35.20 21.79 8.44
C ALA A 824 35.85 20.78 9.40
N GLY A 825 36.59 19.78 8.91
CA GLY A 825 37.30 18.80 9.72
C GLY A 825 36.58 17.45 9.89
N PHE A 826 35.53 17.19 9.11
CA PHE A 826 34.91 15.86 9.05
C PHE A 826 35.82 14.92 8.27
N VAL A 827 35.72 13.62 8.57
CA VAL A 827 36.35 12.59 7.75
C VAL A 827 35.39 12.20 6.63
N VAL A 828 35.66 12.69 5.42
CA VAL A 828 34.80 12.47 4.24
C VAL A 828 35.54 11.57 3.24
N PRO A 829 34.99 10.39 2.88
CA PRO A 829 35.59 9.54 1.85
C PRO A 829 35.46 10.19 0.47
N ASP A 830 36.22 9.70 -0.52
CA ASP A 830 36.13 10.23 -1.89
C ASP A 830 34.92 9.66 -2.64
N THR A 831 34.52 8.42 -2.32
CA THR A 831 33.31 7.76 -2.82
C THR A 831 32.56 7.03 -1.69
N PHE A 832 31.32 6.59 -1.94
CA PHE A 832 30.59 5.79 -0.95
C PHE A 832 31.25 4.42 -0.72
N GLU A 833 31.89 3.86 -1.73
CA GLU A 833 32.65 2.61 -1.71
C GLU A 833 33.80 2.63 -0.70
N ASP A 834 34.40 3.80 -0.47
CA ASP A 834 35.54 3.96 0.44
C ASP A 834 35.11 4.14 1.91
N LEU A 835 33.81 4.34 2.17
CA LEU A 835 33.26 4.56 3.51
C LEU A 835 33.66 3.45 4.52
N PRO A 836 33.58 2.14 4.20
CA PRO A 836 33.99 1.09 5.12
C PRO A 836 35.47 1.18 5.54
N ILE A 837 36.36 1.51 4.61
CA ILE A 837 37.80 1.61 4.84
C ILE A 837 38.10 2.80 5.75
N VAL A 838 37.49 3.95 5.46
CA VAL A 838 37.63 5.17 6.26
C VAL A 838 37.11 4.96 7.68
N LEU A 839 35.95 4.32 7.84
CA LEU A 839 35.38 3.99 9.15
C LEU A 839 36.31 3.11 9.98
N LYS A 840 36.84 2.04 9.38
CA LYS A 840 37.78 1.12 10.03
C LYS A 840 39.03 1.86 10.53
N ASN A 841 39.63 2.70 9.67
CA ASN A 841 40.82 3.47 10.03
C ASN A 841 40.59 4.44 11.20
N VAL A 842 39.44 5.13 11.24
CA VAL A 842 39.10 6.04 12.34
C VAL A 842 38.84 5.26 13.63
N TYR A 843 38.12 4.14 13.53
CA TYR A 843 37.83 3.26 14.67
C TYR A 843 39.11 2.68 15.29
N GLU A 844 40.02 2.13 14.48
CA GLU A 844 41.30 1.59 14.95
C GLU A 844 42.15 2.64 15.64
N LYS A 845 42.16 3.89 15.15
CA LYS A 845 42.81 5.02 15.83
C LYS A 845 42.22 5.26 17.23
N LEU A 846 40.89 5.26 17.35
CA LEU A 846 40.20 5.44 18.65
C LEU A 846 40.43 4.28 19.62
N VAL A 847 40.59 3.05 19.11
CA VAL A 847 40.99 1.90 19.94
C VAL A 847 42.43 2.06 20.40
N SER A 848 43.35 2.42 19.49
CA SER A 848 44.78 2.59 19.82
C SER A 848 45.04 3.72 20.81
N SER A 849 44.20 4.77 20.82
CA SER A 849 44.30 5.88 21.78
C SER A 849 43.62 5.58 23.12
N GLY A 850 42.96 4.43 23.27
CA GLY A 850 42.20 4.06 24.46
C GLY A 850 40.84 4.77 24.61
N ALA A 851 40.40 5.54 23.59
CA ALA A 851 39.09 6.19 23.61
C ALA A 851 37.92 5.17 23.47
N ILE A 852 38.18 4.04 22.81
CA ILE A 852 37.28 2.90 22.71
C ILE A 852 37.98 1.66 23.27
N THR A 853 37.33 1.00 24.23
CA THR A 853 37.73 -0.33 24.72
C THR A 853 36.68 -1.34 24.30
N PRO A 854 36.93 -2.19 23.30
CA PRO A 854 35.96 -3.17 22.84
C PRO A 854 35.60 -4.17 23.96
N ALA A 855 34.31 -4.35 24.21
CA ALA A 855 33.83 -5.36 25.15
C ALA A 855 33.91 -6.77 24.53
N PRO A 856 34.10 -7.83 25.35
CA PRO A 856 33.97 -9.20 24.89
C PRO A 856 32.59 -9.47 24.28
N GLU A 857 32.56 -10.19 23.16
CA GLU A 857 31.31 -10.56 22.48
C GLU A 857 30.54 -11.59 23.32
N ARG A 858 29.23 -11.38 23.51
CA ARG A 858 28.34 -12.34 24.17
C ARG A 858 27.46 -13.05 23.14
N PRO A 859 27.20 -14.35 23.25
CA PRO A 859 26.24 -15.00 22.38
C PRO A 859 24.81 -14.52 22.68
N PRO A 860 23.98 -14.25 21.67
CA PRO A 860 22.57 -13.94 21.87
C PRO A 860 21.81 -15.20 22.35
N PRO A 861 20.70 -15.04 23.10
CA PRO A 861 19.78 -16.14 23.40
C PRO A 861 19.25 -16.82 22.13
N ASN A 862 19.09 -18.15 22.18
CA ASN A 862 18.51 -18.90 21.07
C ASN A 862 16.99 -18.68 21.03
N ILE A 863 16.50 -18.10 19.94
CA ILE A 863 15.07 -17.98 19.65
C ILE A 863 14.72 -19.04 18.60
N PRO A 864 13.67 -19.86 18.82
CA PRO A 864 13.23 -20.83 17.83
C PRO A 864 12.89 -20.16 16.51
N VAL A 865 13.16 -20.86 15.41
CA VAL A 865 12.73 -20.42 14.09
C VAL A 865 11.20 -20.53 13.99
N ASP A 866 10.56 -19.49 13.47
CA ASP A 866 9.12 -19.50 13.20
C ASP A 866 8.73 -20.69 12.32
N PHE A 867 7.61 -21.34 12.66
CA PHE A 867 7.16 -22.56 11.96
C PHE A 867 6.93 -22.33 10.46
N LYS A 868 6.32 -21.20 10.09
CA LYS A 868 6.05 -20.88 8.69
C LYS A 868 7.36 -20.67 7.94
N TRP A 869 8.34 -20.02 8.58
CA TRP A 869 9.66 -19.83 7.98
C TRP A 869 10.42 -21.16 7.82
N ALA A 870 10.41 -22.02 8.84
CA ALA A 870 11.02 -23.34 8.76
C ALA A 870 10.36 -24.21 7.67
N GLN A 871 9.04 -24.08 7.49
CA GLN A 871 8.31 -24.78 6.43
C GLN A 871 8.67 -24.25 5.04
N GLU A 872 8.78 -22.93 4.86
CA GLU A 872 9.19 -22.29 3.60
C GLU A 872 10.63 -22.69 3.21
N LEU A 873 11.54 -22.82 4.18
CA LEU A 873 12.91 -23.30 3.97
C LEU A 873 13.00 -24.83 3.79
N GLY A 874 11.89 -25.57 3.92
CA GLY A 874 11.87 -27.03 3.83
C GLY A 874 12.57 -27.75 5.00
N MET A 875 12.83 -27.05 6.10
CA MET A 875 13.47 -27.62 7.30
C MET A 875 12.52 -28.54 8.08
N VAL A 876 11.21 -28.29 7.98
CA VAL A 876 10.17 -29.07 8.65
C VAL A 876 9.07 -29.49 7.66
N ARG A 877 8.44 -30.64 7.92
CA ARG A 877 7.26 -31.11 7.19
C ARG A 877 6.14 -31.38 8.19
N LYS A 878 4.96 -30.82 7.93
CA LYS A 878 3.75 -31.11 8.71
C LYS A 878 2.70 -31.72 7.76
N PRO A 879 2.17 -32.91 8.06
CA PRO A 879 1.13 -33.51 7.24
C PRO A 879 -0.12 -32.61 7.25
N ALA A 880 -0.76 -32.47 6.09
CA ALA A 880 -2.01 -31.73 5.98
C ALA A 880 -3.12 -32.46 6.77
N ALA A 881 -3.83 -31.74 7.64
CA ALA A 881 -4.92 -32.31 8.44
C ALA A 881 -6.21 -32.50 7.63
N PHE A 882 -6.33 -31.81 6.49
CA PHE A 882 -7.53 -31.79 5.65
C PHE A 882 -7.15 -31.95 4.18
N ILE A 883 -8.03 -32.59 3.42
CA ILE A 883 -7.96 -32.70 1.96
C ILE A 883 -9.27 -32.17 1.41
N SER A 884 -9.19 -31.14 0.56
CA SER A 884 -10.32 -30.63 -0.23
C SER A 884 -9.96 -30.72 -1.70
N THR A 885 -10.94 -31.10 -2.53
CA THR A 885 -10.72 -31.32 -3.98
C THR A 885 -11.78 -30.68 -4.88
N ILE A 886 -12.68 -29.87 -4.31
CA ILE A 886 -13.80 -29.27 -5.06
C ILE A 886 -13.52 -27.81 -5.46
N SER A 887 -12.72 -27.08 -4.70
CA SER A 887 -12.38 -25.69 -4.96
C SER A 887 -10.96 -25.35 -4.48
N ASP A 888 -10.33 -24.37 -5.13
CA ASP A 888 -9.08 -23.76 -4.68
C ASP A 888 -9.16 -22.23 -4.80
N GLU A 889 -9.15 -21.55 -3.66
CA GLU A 889 -9.22 -20.09 -3.53
C GLU A 889 -7.87 -19.43 -3.28
N ARG A 890 -6.79 -20.20 -3.17
CA ARG A 890 -5.46 -19.69 -2.76
C ARG A 890 -4.70 -19.03 -3.91
N GLY A 891 -5.07 -19.34 -5.15
CA GLY A 891 -4.46 -18.82 -6.37
C GLY A 891 -4.83 -17.35 -6.64
N ALA A 892 -4.34 -16.82 -7.76
CA ALA A 892 -4.74 -15.49 -8.25
C ALA A 892 -6.25 -15.42 -8.59
N GLU A 893 -6.88 -16.58 -8.78
CA GLU A 893 -8.26 -16.72 -9.17
C GLU A 893 -8.88 -17.96 -8.50
N LEU A 894 -10.15 -17.86 -8.13
CA LEU A 894 -10.93 -18.98 -7.62
C LEU A 894 -11.09 -20.06 -8.70
N MET A 895 -10.85 -21.31 -8.33
CA MET A 895 -11.07 -22.46 -9.22
C MET A 895 -12.13 -23.40 -8.64
N TYR A 896 -13.03 -23.89 -9.50
CA TYR A 896 -13.97 -24.97 -9.21
C TYR A 896 -13.53 -26.24 -9.95
N SER A 897 -13.08 -27.24 -9.19
CA SER A 897 -12.51 -28.48 -9.71
C SER A 897 -11.48 -28.27 -10.86
N GLY A 898 -10.63 -27.25 -10.71
CA GLY A 898 -9.59 -26.88 -11.68
C GLY A 898 -10.03 -25.91 -12.79
N VAL A 899 -11.33 -25.60 -12.90
CA VAL A 899 -11.84 -24.59 -13.85
C VAL A 899 -11.84 -23.23 -13.19
N LYS A 900 -11.23 -22.23 -13.84
CA LYS A 900 -11.16 -20.86 -13.35
C LYS A 900 -12.54 -20.20 -13.33
N ILE A 901 -12.79 -19.33 -12.35
CA ILE A 901 -14.09 -18.65 -12.26
C ILE A 901 -14.38 -17.77 -13.49
N SER A 902 -13.38 -17.14 -14.12
CA SER A 902 -13.51 -16.44 -15.40
C SER A 902 -14.01 -17.36 -16.50
N GLU A 903 -13.40 -18.54 -16.64
CA GLU A 903 -13.79 -19.54 -17.63
C GLU A 903 -15.24 -20.03 -17.42
N VAL A 904 -15.69 -20.14 -16.16
CA VAL A 904 -17.09 -20.46 -15.84
C VAL A 904 -18.07 -19.45 -16.45
N PHE A 905 -17.74 -18.16 -16.38
CA PHE A 905 -18.56 -17.09 -16.95
C PHE A 905 -18.38 -16.94 -18.46
N GLU A 906 -17.15 -17.02 -18.98
CA GLU A 906 -16.84 -16.92 -20.41
C GLU A 906 -17.56 -18.01 -21.22
N LYS A 907 -17.64 -19.23 -20.66
CA LYS A 907 -18.31 -20.37 -21.31
C LYS A 907 -19.80 -20.48 -20.97
N ASN A 908 -20.38 -19.53 -20.23
CA ASN A 908 -21.79 -19.55 -19.79
C ASN A 908 -22.21 -20.89 -19.14
N ILE A 909 -21.36 -21.45 -18.28
CA ILE A 909 -21.53 -22.79 -17.69
C ILE A 909 -22.83 -22.94 -16.86
N GLY A 910 -23.36 -21.85 -16.31
CA GLY A 910 -24.63 -21.83 -15.57
C GLY A 910 -24.57 -22.51 -14.19
N ILE A 911 -25.69 -22.48 -13.46
CA ILE A 911 -25.76 -23.04 -12.09
C ILE A 911 -25.67 -24.56 -12.13
N GLY A 912 -26.30 -25.19 -13.12
CA GLY A 912 -26.21 -26.64 -13.31
C GLY A 912 -24.78 -27.12 -13.56
N GLY A 913 -24.00 -26.35 -14.34
CA GLY A 913 -22.60 -26.67 -14.59
C GLY A 913 -21.67 -26.36 -13.41
N VAL A 914 -21.95 -25.32 -12.60
CA VAL A 914 -21.22 -25.09 -11.35
C VAL A 914 -21.47 -26.21 -10.34
N ILE A 915 -22.73 -26.66 -10.19
CA ILE A 915 -23.07 -27.84 -9.37
C ILE A 915 -22.31 -29.06 -9.89
N SER A 916 -22.25 -29.23 -11.22
CA SER A 916 -21.51 -30.31 -11.84
C SER A 916 -20.03 -30.31 -11.44
N LEU A 917 -19.36 -29.16 -11.52
CA LEU A 917 -17.95 -29.01 -11.14
C LEU A 917 -17.74 -29.26 -9.64
N LEU A 918 -18.62 -28.77 -8.78
CA LEU A 918 -18.44 -28.88 -7.32
C LEU A 918 -18.81 -30.26 -6.77
N TRP A 919 -19.89 -30.86 -7.26
CA TRP A 919 -20.42 -32.13 -6.73
C TRP A 919 -19.82 -33.34 -7.44
N PHE A 920 -19.64 -33.26 -8.77
CA PHE A 920 -19.16 -34.36 -9.60
C PHE A 920 -17.71 -34.21 -10.08
N LYS A 921 -17.08 -33.07 -9.77
CA LYS A 921 -15.68 -32.77 -10.12
C LYS A 921 -15.37 -32.85 -11.62
N ARG A 922 -16.39 -32.63 -12.45
CA ARG A 922 -16.32 -32.63 -13.91
C ARG A 922 -17.43 -31.78 -14.48
N LEU A 923 -17.25 -31.22 -15.67
CA LEU A 923 -18.30 -30.50 -16.37
C LEU A 923 -19.14 -31.51 -17.16
N LEU A 924 -20.40 -31.68 -16.75
CA LEU A 924 -21.35 -32.55 -17.43
C LEU A 924 -21.84 -31.92 -18.76
N PRO A 925 -22.37 -32.74 -19.69
CA PRO A 925 -22.99 -32.24 -20.91
C PRO A 925 -24.10 -31.22 -20.65
N ASP A 926 -24.32 -30.30 -21.60
CA ASP A 926 -25.29 -29.20 -21.45
C ASP A 926 -26.72 -29.66 -21.13
N TYR A 927 -27.14 -30.81 -21.67
CA TYR A 927 -28.47 -31.35 -21.36
C TYR A 927 -28.57 -31.86 -19.91
N CYS A 928 -27.48 -32.37 -19.34
CA CYS A 928 -27.40 -32.79 -17.95
C CYS A 928 -27.41 -31.57 -17.02
N THR A 929 -26.60 -30.56 -17.30
CA THR A 929 -26.54 -29.33 -16.49
C THR A 929 -27.89 -28.61 -16.53
N LYS A 930 -28.54 -28.56 -17.71
CA LYS A 930 -29.87 -27.98 -17.84
C LYS A 930 -30.94 -28.79 -17.10
N PHE A 931 -30.87 -30.12 -17.14
CA PHE A 931 -31.77 -30.97 -16.36
C PHE A 931 -31.61 -30.75 -14.85
N ILE A 932 -30.38 -30.58 -14.34
CA ILE A 932 -30.13 -30.25 -12.93
C ILE A 932 -30.81 -28.93 -12.56
N GLU A 933 -30.68 -27.89 -13.39
CA GLU A 933 -31.39 -26.61 -13.17
C GLU A 933 -32.91 -26.80 -13.16
N MET A 934 -33.44 -27.61 -14.08
CA MET A 934 -34.87 -27.93 -14.11
C MET A 934 -35.33 -28.63 -12.83
N ALA A 935 -34.57 -29.58 -12.32
CA ALA A 935 -34.88 -30.26 -11.05
C ALA A 935 -34.93 -29.26 -9.88
N LEU A 936 -34.00 -28.29 -9.82
CA LEU A 936 -34.01 -27.23 -8.80
C LEU A 936 -35.25 -26.33 -8.93
N MET A 937 -35.61 -25.93 -10.15
CA MET A 937 -36.80 -25.09 -10.39
C MET A 937 -38.10 -25.80 -9.98
N LEU A 938 -38.22 -27.09 -10.29
CA LEU A 938 -39.42 -27.88 -9.99
C LEU A 938 -39.57 -28.22 -8.49
N THR A 939 -38.46 -28.24 -7.76
CA THR A 939 -38.43 -28.51 -6.31
C THR A 939 -38.38 -27.25 -5.46
N ALA A 940 -38.36 -26.06 -6.09
CA ALA A 940 -38.13 -24.78 -5.42
C ALA A 940 -39.11 -24.52 -4.27
N ASP A 941 -40.41 -24.70 -4.50
CA ASP A 941 -41.43 -24.57 -3.47
C ASP A 941 -42.69 -25.41 -3.75
N HIS A 942 -43.51 -25.65 -2.73
CA HIS A 942 -44.78 -26.37 -2.82
C HIS A 942 -45.80 -25.85 -1.80
N GLY A 943 -45.72 -24.55 -1.47
CA GLY A 943 -46.63 -23.87 -0.57
C GLY A 943 -46.33 -24.03 0.92
N PRO A 944 -46.99 -23.22 1.77
CA PRO A 944 -46.63 -23.05 3.18
C PRO A 944 -47.04 -24.21 4.10
N ALA A 945 -47.83 -25.15 3.61
CA ALA A 945 -48.43 -26.23 4.41
C ALA A 945 -47.49 -27.44 4.60
N VAL A 946 -46.39 -27.52 3.86
CA VAL A 946 -45.41 -28.59 4.03
C VAL A 946 -44.55 -28.34 5.27
N SER A 947 -44.11 -29.41 5.93
CA SER A 947 -43.43 -29.35 7.24
C SER A 947 -42.30 -28.31 7.29
N GLY A 948 -41.41 -28.29 6.30
CA GLY A 948 -40.30 -27.34 6.30
C GLY A 948 -40.70 -25.88 6.05
N ALA A 949 -41.71 -25.63 5.20
CA ALA A 949 -42.20 -24.28 4.97
C ALA A 949 -42.91 -23.73 6.22
N MET A 950 -43.74 -24.56 6.87
CA MET A 950 -44.40 -24.22 8.13
C MET A 950 -43.39 -23.90 9.23
N ASN A 951 -42.37 -24.73 9.42
CA ASN A 951 -41.31 -24.48 10.42
C ASN A 951 -40.56 -23.18 10.12
N THR A 952 -40.24 -22.92 8.85
CA THR A 952 -39.59 -21.68 8.41
C THR A 952 -40.44 -20.45 8.76
N ILE A 953 -41.74 -20.52 8.45
CA ILE A 953 -42.72 -19.46 8.72
C ILE A 953 -42.86 -19.21 10.23
N ILE A 954 -43.04 -20.25 11.02
CA ILE A 954 -43.16 -20.13 12.49
C ILE A 954 -41.91 -19.50 13.08
N THR A 955 -40.73 -19.94 12.63
CA THR A 955 -39.44 -19.43 13.13
C THR A 955 -39.22 -17.97 12.72
N ALA A 956 -39.59 -17.59 11.50
CA ALA A 956 -39.55 -16.20 11.05
C ALA A 956 -40.52 -15.30 11.86
N ARG A 957 -41.74 -15.79 12.10
CA ARG A 957 -42.74 -15.12 12.95
C ARG A 957 -42.30 -15.00 14.41
N ALA A 958 -41.40 -15.87 14.88
CA ALA A 958 -40.77 -15.77 16.19
C ALA A 958 -39.62 -14.74 16.27
N GLY A 959 -39.43 -13.93 15.22
CA GLY A 959 -38.44 -12.85 15.19
C GLY A 959 -37.00 -13.32 14.97
N LYS A 960 -36.80 -14.54 14.43
CA LYS A 960 -35.46 -15.06 14.15
C LYS A 960 -34.89 -14.55 12.83
N ASP A 961 -33.56 -14.62 12.72
CA ASP A 961 -32.82 -14.24 11.52
C ASP A 961 -33.09 -15.22 10.34
N LEU A 962 -32.65 -14.85 9.13
CA LEU A 962 -33.01 -15.59 7.92
C LEU A 962 -32.42 -17.01 7.94
N ILE A 963 -31.20 -17.15 8.46
CA ILE A 963 -30.49 -18.43 8.51
C ILE A 963 -31.16 -19.34 9.52
N SER A 964 -31.46 -18.83 10.72
CA SER A 964 -32.20 -19.60 11.73
C SER A 964 -33.56 -20.09 11.20
N SER A 965 -34.31 -19.23 10.51
CA SER A 965 -35.59 -19.60 9.90
C SER A 965 -35.45 -20.66 8.81
N LEU A 966 -34.50 -20.49 7.89
CA LEU A 966 -34.22 -21.45 6.82
C LEU A 966 -33.81 -22.80 7.39
N VAL A 967 -32.84 -22.83 8.32
CA VAL A 967 -32.32 -24.06 8.92
C VAL A 967 -33.42 -24.81 9.67
N SER A 968 -34.29 -24.11 10.40
CA SER A 968 -35.45 -24.71 11.06
C SER A 968 -36.37 -25.47 10.10
N GLY A 969 -36.56 -24.94 8.89
CA GLY A 969 -37.27 -25.62 7.81
C GLY A 969 -36.48 -26.78 7.20
N LEU A 970 -35.20 -26.57 6.89
CA LEU A 970 -34.33 -27.59 6.28
C LEU A 970 -34.14 -28.81 7.17
N LEU A 971 -34.10 -28.65 8.50
CA LEU A 971 -34.01 -29.76 9.46
C LEU A 971 -35.24 -30.69 9.46
N THR A 972 -36.32 -30.31 8.77
CA THR A 972 -37.46 -31.22 8.53
C THR A 972 -37.28 -32.12 7.32
N ILE A 973 -36.30 -31.82 6.45
CA ILE A 973 -36.02 -32.62 5.25
C ILE A 973 -35.32 -33.91 5.67
N GLY A 974 -35.88 -35.05 5.25
CA GLY A 974 -35.44 -36.40 5.57
C GLY A 974 -36.46 -37.44 5.10
N ASP A 975 -36.52 -38.60 5.75
CA ASP A 975 -37.28 -39.77 5.28
C ASP A 975 -38.78 -39.49 4.99
N ARG A 976 -39.44 -38.67 5.82
CA ARG A 976 -40.88 -38.38 5.67
C ARG A 976 -41.20 -37.16 4.80
N PHE A 977 -40.26 -36.23 4.65
CA PHE A 977 -40.43 -35.00 3.89
C PHE A 977 -39.17 -34.75 3.05
N GLY A 978 -39.27 -34.89 1.73
CA GLY A 978 -38.15 -34.67 0.80
C GLY A 978 -37.28 -35.90 0.49
N GLY A 979 -37.38 -36.99 1.26
CA GLY A 979 -36.64 -38.25 1.00
C GLY A 979 -37.16 -39.08 -0.19
N ALA A 980 -38.32 -38.74 -0.75
CA ALA A 980 -38.99 -39.52 -1.79
C ALA A 980 -38.18 -39.64 -3.10
N LEU A 981 -37.31 -38.66 -3.42
CA LEU A 981 -36.46 -38.73 -4.61
C LEU A 981 -35.42 -39.84 -4.47
N ASP A 982 -34.73 -39.88 -3.34
CA ASP A 982 -33.65 -40.83 -3.08
C ASP A 982 -34.19 -42.27 -2.96
N ASP A 983 -35.32 -42.44 -2.25
CA ASP A 983 -36.01 -43.72 -2.11
C ASP A 983 -36.51 -44.25 -3.45
N ALA A 984 -37.08 -43.39 -4.31
CA ALA A 984 -37.53 -43.78 -5.63
C ALA A 984 -36.34 -44.20 -6.52
N ALA A 985 -35.26 -43.42 -6.55
CA ALA A 985 -34.06 -43.77 -7.31
C ALA A 985 -33.50 -45.14 -6.90
N LYS A 986 -33.39 -45.41 -5.59
CA LYS A 986 -32.89 -46.68 -5.06
C LYS A 986 -33.81 -47.85 -5.40
N GLU A 987 -35.12 -47.73 -5.17
CA GLU A 987 -36.07 -48.82 -5.37
C GLU A 987 -36.27 -49.17 -6.85
N PHE A 988 -36.39 -48.16 -7.73
CA PHE A 988 -36.48 -48.41 -9.18
C PHE A 988 -35.19 -48.99 -9.74
N SER A 989 -34.03 -48.46 -9.34
CA SER A 989 -32.72 -48.99 -9.78
C SER A 989 -32.53 -50.44 -9.34
N SER A 990 -32.80 -50.75 -8.08
CA SER A 990 -32.69 -52.12 -7.55
C SER A 990 -33.60 -53.11 -8.28
N ALA A 991 -34.84 -52.72 -8.58
CA ALA A 991 -35.77 -53.58 -9.30
C ALA A 991 -35.33 -53.82 -10.76
N TYR A 992 -34.89 -52.76 -11.44
CA TYR A 992 -34.37 -52.82 -12.80
C TYR A 992 -33.10 -53.68 -12.90
N ASP A 993 -32.13 -53.44 -12.00
CA ASP A 993 -30.83 -54.12 -11.97
C ASP A 993 -30.97 -55.61 -11.62
N ARG A 994 -32.02 -56.00 -10.89
CA ARG A 994 -32.39 -57.41 -10.63
C ARG A 994 -33.10 -58.08 -11.80
N GLY A 995 -33.38 -57.36 -12.88
CA GLY A 995 -34.08 -57.88 -14.06
C GLY A 995 -35.55 -58.19 -13.83
N LEU A 996 -36.19 -57.58 -12.81
CA LEU A 996 -37.62 -57.78 -12.57
C LEU A 996 -38.44 -57.10 -13.65
N THR A 997 -39.50 -57.74 -14.14
CA THR A 997 -40.49 -57.05 -14.96
C THR A 997 -41.33 -56.09 -14.11
N ALA A 998 -41.91 -55.05 -14.72
CA ALA A 998 -42.75 -54.09 -14.01
C ALA A 998 -43.90 -54.72 -13.21
N ARG A 999 -44.50 -55.80 -13.74
CA ARG A 999 -45.57 -56.53 -13.05
C ARG A 999 -45.04 -57.33 -11.85
N GLU A 1000 -43.90 -58.01 -12.00
CA GLU A 1000 -43.24 -58.72 -10.89
C GLU A 1000 -42.82 -57.77 -9.77
N TYR A 1001 -42.29 -56.60 -10.11
CA TYR A 1001 -41.93 -55.57 -9.14
C TYR A 1001 -43.15 -55.05 -8.36
N VAL A 1002 -44.24 -54.71 -9.06
CA VAL A 1002 -45.48 -54.25 -8.41
C VAL A 1002 -46.06 -55.33 -7.49
N ASP A 1003 -46.01 -56.60 -7.90
CA ASP A 1003 -46.48 -57.71 -7.07
C ASP A 1003 -45.57 -57.99 -5.87
N LEU A 1004 -44.25 -57.84 -6.03
CA LEU A 1004 -43.29 -57.93 -4.93
C LEU A 1004 -43.59 -56.88 -3.86
N MET A 1005 -43.74 -55.61 -4.25
CA MET A 1005 -44.03 -54.52 -3.32
C MET A 1005 -45.36 -54.71 -2.60
N ARG A 1006 -46.38 -55.18 -3.32
CA ARG A 1006 -47.67 -55.57 -2.72
C ARG A 1006 -47.53 -56.70 -1.71
N LYS A 1007 -46.80 -57.78 -2.05
CA LYS A 1007 -46.57 -58.92 -1.14
C LYS A 1007 -45.81 -58.50 0.12
N SER A 1008 -44.88 -57.57 -0.02
CA SER A 1008 -44.12 -56.98 1.10
C SER A 1008 -44.90 -55.90 1.87
N ASN A 1009 -46.16 -55.62 1.50
CA ASN A 1009 -47.00 -54.57 2.10
C ASN A 1009 -46.33 -53.17 2.08
N ARG A 1010 -45.57 -52.87 1.03
CA ARG A 1010 -44.89 -51.57 0.82
C ARG A 1010 -45.51 -50.85 -0.38
N LEU A 1011 -45.69 -49.54 -0.24
CA LEU A 1011 -46.02 -48.67 -1.38
C LEU A 1011 -44.76 -48.43 -2.22
N ILE A 1012 -44.93 -48.21 -3.52
CA ILE A 1012 -43.82 -47.89 -4.44
C ILE A 1012 -43.50 -46.40 -4.29
N PRO A 1013 -42.29 -46.02 -3.83
CA PRO A 1013 -41.90 -44.61 -3.76
C PRO A 1013 -41.92 -43.98 -5.16
N GLY A 1014 -42.37 -42.73 -5.24
CA GLY A 1014 -42.51 -42.03 -6.54
C GLY A 1014 -43.78 -42.37 -7.34
N ILE A 1015 -44.63 -43.31 -6.88
CA ILE A 1015 -45.93 -43.62 -7.50
C ILE A 1015 -47.08 -43.14 -6.62
N GLY A 1016 -48.00 -42.39 -7.23
CA GLY A 1016 -49.24 -41.93 -6.62
C GLY A 1016 -49.30 -40.42 -6.44
N HIS A 1017 -50.50 -39.88 -6.65
CA HIS A 1017 -50.81 -38.47 -6.43
C HIS A 1017 -52.20 -38.32 -5.78
N LYS A 1018 -52.40 -37.28 -4.95
CA LYS A 1018 -53.68 -37.01 -4.26
C LYS A 1018 -54.81 -36.54 -5.20
N ILE A 1019 -54.47 -35.64 -6.14
CA ILE A 1019 -55.43 -34.99 -7.07
C ILE A 1019 -55.24 -35.42 -8.54
N LYS A 1020 -54.00 -35.38 -9.05
CA LYS A 1020 -53.64 -35.74 -10.42
C LYS A 1020 -53.85 -37.22 -10.74
N SER A 1021 -54.14 -37.51 -12.00
CA SER A 1021 -54.48 -38.83 -12.53
C SER A 1021 -54.03 -38.96 -14.00
N VAL A 1022 -54.27 -40.11 -14.62
CA VAL A 1022 -53.99 -40.32 -16.06
C VAL A 1022 -54.72 -39.29 -16.94
N THR A 1023 -55.96 -38.93 -16.59
CA THR A 1023 -56.78 -37.95 -17.34
C THR A 1023 -56.51 -36.49 -16.97
N ASN A 1024 -55.85 -36.24 -15.84
CA ASN A 1024 -55.42 -34.92 -15.38
C ASN A 1024 -53.94 -35.00 -14.95
N PRO A 1025 -52.99 -34.98 -15.90
CA PRO A 1025 -51.59 -35.23 -15.62
C PRO A 1025 -50.96 -34.12 -14.76
N ASP A 1026 -49.91 -34.47 -14.00
CA ASP A 1026 -49.04 -33.47 -13.36
C ASP A 1026 -48.15 -32.82 -14.43
N TYR A 1027 -48.33 -31.52 -14.65
CA TYR A 1027 -47.58 -30.76 -15.65
C TYR A 1027 -46.07 -30.79 -15.39
N ARG A 1028 -45.63 -30.83 -14.13
CA ARG A 1028 -44.19 -30.89 -13.79
C ARG A 1028 -43.56 -32.19 -14.29
N VAL A 1029 -44.30 -33.29 -14.18
CA VAL A 1029 -43.89 -34.60 -14.69
C VAL A 1029 -43.84 -34.59 -16.21
N GLN A 1030 -44.81 -33.95 -16.89
CA GLN A 1030 -44.80 -33.84 -18.34
C GLN A 1030 -43.57 -33.06 -18.85
N VAL A 1031 -43.25 -31.92 -18.23
CA VAL A 1031 -42.08 -31.12 -18.58
C VAL A 1031 -40.77 -31.91 -18.44
N VAL A 1032 -40.63 -32.71 -17.38
CA VAL A 1032 -39.46 -33.57 -17.18
C VAL A 1032 -39.41 -34.68 -18.24
N LYS A 1033 -40.52 -35.39 -18.46
CA LYS A 1033 -40.60 -36.49 -19.43
C LYS A 1033 -40.27 -36.00 -20.84
N GLU A 1034 -40.89 -34.91 -21.29
CA GLU A 1034 -40.66 -34.34 -22.62
C GLU A 1034 -39.20 -33.92 -22.82
N TYR A 1035 -38.58 -33.32 -21.81
CA TYR A 1035 -37.17 -32.92 -21.88
C TYR A 1035 -36.23 -34.13 -22.00
N VAL A 1036 -36.43 -35.14 -21.15
CA VAL A 1036 -35.57 -36.33 -21.12
C VAL A 1036 -35.72 -37.14 -22.40
N LEU A 1037 -36.95 -37.42 -22.85
CA LEU A 1037 -37.20 -38.15 -24.09
C LEU A 1037 -36.61 -37.46 -25.34
N LYS A 1038 -36.51 -36.14 -25.31
CA LYS A 1038 -35.97 -35.36 -26.43
C LYS A 1038 -34.44 -35.25 -26.42
N HIS A 1039 -33.82 -35.18 -25.25
CA HIS A 1039 -32.43 -34.75 -25.11
C HIS A 1039 -31.48 -35.83 -24.56
N PHE A 1040 -31.97 -36.82 -23.81
CA PHE A 1040 -31.10 -37.83 -23.23
C PHE A 1040 -30.78 -38.92 -24.27
N PRO A 1041 -29.53 -39.41 -24.30
CA PRO A 1041 -29.13 -40.48 -25.23
C PRO A 1041 -29.78 -41.83 -24.88
N SER A 1042 -30.10 -42.05 -23.62
CA SER A 1042 -30.84 -43.20 -23.09
C SER A 1042 -31.71 -42.76 -21.93
N HIS A 1043 -32.87 -43.40 -21.79
CA HIS A 1043 -33.88 -43.13 -20.77
C HIS A 1043 -34.48 -44.45 -20.25
N SER A 1044 -33.61 -45.45 -20.08
CA SER A 1044 -33.97 -46.82 -19.77
C SER A 1044 -34.69 -46.97 -18.42
N MET A 1045 -34.27 -46.19 -17.41
CA MET A 1045 -34.89 -46.18 -16.10
C MET A 1045 -36.24 -45.46 -16.14
N LEU A 1046 -36.34 -44.35 -16.88
CA LEU A 1046 -37.61 -43.68 -17.13
C LEU A 1046 -38.61 -44.61 -17.82
N ASP A 1047 -38.21 -45.34 -18.86
CA ASP A 1047 -39.07 -46.30 -19.57
C ASP A 1047 -39.55 -47.42 -18.65
N TYR A 1048 -38.66 -47.93 -17.81
CA TYR A 1048 -39.02 -48.92 -16.79
C TYR A 1048 -40.04 -48.35 -15.80
N ALA A 1049 -39.83 -47.14 -15.28
CA ALA A 1049 -40.77 -46.47 -14.38
C ALA A 1049 -42.14 -46.19 -15.03
N LEU A 1050 -42.16 -45.80 -16.31
CA LEU A 1050 -43.38 -45.63 -17.10
C LEU A 1050 -44.13 -46.96 -17.30
N SER A 1051 -43.40 -48.07 -17.46
CA SER A 1051 -44.01 -49.40 -17.55
C SER A 1051 -44.65 -49.84 -16.22
N VAL A 1052 -44.01 -49.50 -15.09
CA VAL A 1052 -44.58 -49.66 -13.74
C VAL A 1052 -45.82 -48.79 -13.56
N GLU A 1053 -45.78 -47.52 -13.98
CA GLU A 1053 -46.92 -46.60 -13.98
C GLU A 1053 -48.13 -47.18 -14.74
N ARG A 1054 -47.94 -47.81 -15.90
CA ARG A 1054 -49.04 -48.47 -16.64
C ARG A 1054 -49.69 -49.60 -15.85
N VAL A 1055 -48.90 -50.36 -15.08
CA VAL A 1055 -49.41 -51.45 -14.23
C VAL A 1055 -50.17 -50.89 -13.02
N THR A 1056 -49.71 -49.78 -12.43
CA THR A 1056 -50.34 -49.19 -11.24
C THR A 1056 -51.59 -48.37 -11.58
N THR A 1057 -51.59 -47.62 -12.68
CA THR A 1057 -52.75 -46.82 -13.11
C THR A 1057 -53.92 -47.69 -13.56
N ALA A 1058 -53.66 -48.88 -14.10
CA ALA A 1058 -54.68 -49.89 -14.37
C ALA A 1058 -55.43 -50.36 -13.08
N LYS A 1059 -54.85 -50.15 -11.89
CA LYS A 1059 -55.51 -50.43 -10.60
C LYS A 1059 -56.29 -49.23 -10.08
N LYS A 1060 -55.74 -48.02 -10.24
CA LYS A 1060 -56.38 -46.76 -9.86
C LYS A 1060 -55.73 -45.61 -10.63
N ASP A 1061 -56.54 -44.81 -11.31
CA ASP A 1061 -56.09 -43.74 -12.21
C ASP A 1061 -55.17 -42.69 -11.56
N SER A 1062 -55.21 -42.55 -10.23
CA SER A 1062 -54.36 -41.60 -9.48
C SER A 1062 -52.97 -42.17 -9.12
N LEU A 1063 -52.68 -43.44 -9.43
CA LEU A 1063 -51.39 -44.08 -9.17
C LEU A 1063 -50.39 -43.84 -10.30
N ILE A 1064 -50.25 -42.57 -10.67
CA ILE A 1064 -49.32 -42.07 -11.70
C ILE A 1064 -47.90 -41.89 -11.15
N LEU A 1065 -46.89 -41.82 -12.02
CA LEU A 1065 -45.53 -41.41 -11.64
C LEU A 1065 -45.56 -39.94 -11.23
N ASN A 1066 -45.18 -39.64 -9.98
CA ASN A 1066 -45.15 -38.28 -9.46
C ASN A 1066 -43.83 -37.56 -9.80
N VAL A 1067 -43.75 -36.27 -9.49
CA VAL A 1067 -42.56 -35.45 -9.85
C VAL A 1067 -41.29 -35.93 -9.15
N ASP A 1068 -41.38 -36.39 -7.91
CA ASP A 1068 -40.26 -36.91 -7.14
C ASP A 1068 -39.70 -38.18 -7.78
N GLY A 1069 -40.58 -39.14 -8.12
CA GLY A 1069 -40.22 -40.37 -8.81
C GLY A 1069 -39.69 -40.11 -10.21
N CYS A 1070 -40.27 -39.16 -10.94
CA CYS A 1070 -39.84 -38.80 -12.29
C CYS A 1070 -38.46 -38.14 -12.30
N ILE A 1071 -38.18 -37.18 -11.40
CA ILE A 1071 -36.84 -36.57 -11.28
C ILE A 1071 -35.83 -37.63 -10.88
N ALA A 1072 -36.17 -38.50 -9.92
CA ALA A 1072 -35.28 -39.54 -9.41
C ALA A 1072 -34.80 -40.50 -10.50
N VAL A 1073 -35.71 -41.11 -11.26
CA VAL A 1073 -35.35 -42.08 -12.32
C VAL A 1073 -34.59 -41.42 -13.47
N CYS A 1074 -34.97 -40.20 -13.84
CA CYS A 1074 -34.25 -39.43 -14.87
C CYS A 1074 -32.86 -39.00 -14.40
N PHE A 1075 -32.66 -38.73 -13.10
CA PHE A 1075 -31.33 -38.43 -12.56
C PHE A 1075 -30.45 -39.69 -12.53
N VAL A 1076 -31.04 -40.88 -12.33
CA VAL A 1076 -30.34 -42.16 -12.49
C VAL A 1076 -29.91 -42.37 -13.94
N ASP A 1077 -30.79 -42.12 -14.91
CA ASP A 1077 -30.43 -42.14 -16.34
C ASP A 1077 -29.31 -41.12 -16.66
N LEU A 1078 -29.36 -39.93 -16.05
CA LEU A 1078 -28.28 -38.93 -16.18
C LEU A 1078 -26.94 -39.48 -15.67
N LEU A 1079 -26.91 -40.07 -14.49
CA LEU A 1079 -25.67 -40.59 -13.91
C LEU A 1079 -25.13 -41.79 -14.70
N ARG A 1080 -26.00 -42.70 -15.14
CA ARG A 1080 -25.57 -43.94 -15.81
C ARG A 1080 -25.25 -43.74 -17.30
N ASP A 1081 -26.00 -42.90 -17.99
CA ASP A 1081 -26.00 -42.86 -19.46
C ASP A 1081 -25.48 -41.54 -20.05
N SER A 1082 -25.02 -40.59 -19.22
CA SER A 1082 -24.40 -39.35 -19.72
C SER A 1082 -23.04 -39.53 -20.39
N GLY A 1083 -22.42 -40.71 -20.23
CA GLY A 1083 -21.04 -40.97 -20.63
C GLY A 1083 -19.99 -40.29 -19.74
N ALA A 1084 -20.42 -39.55 -18.71
CA ALA A 1084 -19.54 -38.83 -17.81
C ALA A 1084 -19.11 -39.66 -16.60
N PHE A 1085 -19.78 -40.77 -16.29
CA PHE A 1085 -19.50 -41.61 -15.13
C PHE A 1085 -19.38 -43.09 -15.54
N THR A 1086 -18.53 -43.82 -14.83
CA THR A 1086 -18.60 -45.29 -14.81
C THR A 1086 -19.84 -45.74 -14.04
N ARG A 1087 -20.22 -47.01 -14.19
CA ARG A 1087 -21.38 -47.55 -13.48
C ARG A 1087 -21.17 -47.50 -11.97
N GLU A 1088 -19.96 -47.80 -11.52
CA GLU A 1088 -19.55 -47.76 -10.13
C GLU A 1088 -19.62 -46.33 -9.56
N GLU A 1089 -19.12 -45.32 -10.28
CA GLU A 1089 -19.24 -43.90 -9.89
C GLU A 1089 -20.70 -43.46 -9.82
N ALA A 1090 -21.52 -43.83 -10.82
CA ALA A 1090 -22.94 -43.48 -10.86
C ALA A 1090 -23.71 -44.04 -9.66
N ASP A 1091 -23.47 -45.32 -9.33
CA ASP A 1091 -24.10 -45.97 -8.19
C ASP A 1091 -23.55 -45.42 -6.85
N GLU A 1092 -22.26 -45.04 -6.78
CA GLU A 1092 -21.69 -44.35 -5.62
C GLU A 1092 -22.38 -42.99 -5.39
N TYR A 1093 -22.49 -42.15 -6.41
CA TYR A 1093 -23.17 -40.85 -6.30
C TYR A 1093 -24.64 -40.97 -5.91
N ALA A 1094 -25.34 -41.97 -6.43
CA ALA A 1094 -26.71 -42.28 -6.02
C ALA A 1094 -26.79 -42.66 -4.54
N ASN A 1095 -25.82 -43.44 -4.03
CA ASN A 1095 -25.77 -43.86 -2.62
C ASN A 1095 -25.33 -42.75 -1.66
N LEU A 1096 -24.54 -41.78 -2.12
CA LEU A 1096 -24.13 -40.61 -1.33
C LEU A 1096 -25.27 -39.61 -1.04
N GLY A 1097 -26.47 -39.86 -1.56
CA GLY A 1097 -27.66 -39.04 -1.29
C GLY A 1097 -27.69 -37.74 -2.12
N ILE A 1098 -27.12 -37.75 -3.32
CA ILE A 1098 -27.05 -36.55 -4.17
C ILE A 1098 -28.43 -35.95 -4.49
N LEU A 1099 -29.45 -36.80 -4.59
CA LEU A 1099 -30.84 -36.39 -4.83
C LEU A 1099 -31.46 -35.66 -3.63
N ASN A 1100 -31.10 -36.05 -2.41
CA ASN A 1100 -31.44 -35.27 -1.22
C ASN A 1100 -30.78 -33.88 -1.27
N GLY A 1101 -29.54 -33.81 -1.77
CA GLY A 1101 -28.86 -32.54 -2.05
C GLY A 1101 -29.63 -31.65 -3.03
N VAL A 1102 -30.09 -32.22 -4.16
CA VAL A 1102 -30.89 -31.48 -5.16
C VAL A 1102 -32.19 -30.97 -4.55
N PHE A 1103 -32.93 -31.81 -3.81
CA PHE A 1103 -34.18 -31.40 -3.17
C PHE A 1103 -33.93 -30.31 -2.11
N THR A 1104 -32.90 -30.47 -1.27
CA THR A 1104 -32.54 -29.50 -0.22
C THR A 1104 -32.16 -28.15 -0.82
N LEU A 1105 -31.31 -28.16 -1.85
CA LEU A 1105 -30.88 -26.93 -2.53
C LEU A 1105 -32.04 -26.24 -3.24
N GLY A 1106 -32.88 -26.98 -3.97
CA GLY A 1106 -34.07 -26.43 -4.60
C GLY A 1106 -35.02 -25.84 -3.55
N ARG A 1107 -35.39 -26.62 -2.54
CA ARG A 1107 -36.38 -26.24 -1.51
C ARG A 1107 -35.95 -25.02 -0.68
N SER A 1108 -34.65 -24.82 -0.53
CA SER A 1108 -34.08 -23.65 0.15
C SER A 1108 -34.58 -22.33 -0.47
N ILE A 1109 -34.80 -22.31 -1.80
CA ILE A 1109 -35.32 -21.14 -2.53
C ILE A 1109 -36.70 -20.74 -1.98
N GLY A 1110 -37.63 -21.69 -1.87
CA GLY A 1110 -38.97 -21.45 -1.34
C GLY A 1110 -38.98 -21.07 0.14
N PHE A 1111 -38.14 -21.72 0.96
CA PHE A 1111 -38.06 -21.42 2.39
C PHE A 1111 -37.52 -20.01 2.65
N ILE A 1112 -36.49 -19.57 1.93
CA ILE A 1112 -36.04 -18.17 1.96
C ILE A 1112 -37.18 -17.23 1.56
N GLY A 1113 -37.91 -17.56 0.50
CA GLY A 1113 -39.09 -16.81 0.05
C GLY A 1113 -40.14 -16.65 1.16
N HIS A 1114 -40.49 -17.74 1.85
CA HIS A 1114 -41.43 -17.71 2.97
C HIS A 1114 -40.91 -16.88 4.17
N ALA A 1115 -39.64 -17.00 4.54
CA ALA A 1115 -39.08 -16.22 5.65
C ALA A 1115 -39.11 -14.70 5.36
N ILE A 1116 -38.76 -14.29 4.14
CA ILE A 1116 -38.82 -12.90 3.70
C ILE A 1116 -40.27 -12.41 3.64
N ASP A 1117 -41.18 -13.24 3.11
CA ASP A 1117 -42.60 -12.93 3.03
C ASP A 1117 -43.21 -12.64 4.41
N GLN A 1118 -42.93 -13.48 5.42
CA GLN A 1118 -43.44 -13.25 6.78
C GLN A 1118 -42.93 -11.95 7.40
N ARG A 1119 -41.68 -11.57 7.12
CA ARG A 1119 -41.13 -10.27 7.56
C ARG A 1119 -41.80 -9.11 6.87
N ARG A 1120 -42.00 -9.21 5.55
CA ARG A 1120 -42.74 -8.22 4.76
C ARG A 1120 -44.16 -8.04 5.27
N LEU A 1121 -44.85 -9.14 5.58
CA LEU A 1121 -46.20 -9.16 6.14
C LEU A 1121 -46.26 -8.67 7.60
N ARG A 1122 -45.11 -8.45 8.26
CA ARG A 1122 -45.01 -8.13 9.69
C ARG A 1122 -45.83 -9.10 10.54
N ALA A 1123 -45.80 -10.37 10.17
CA ALA A 1123 -46.64 -11.39 10.80
C ALA A 1123 -46.24 -11.56 12.29
N PRO A 1124 -47.20 -11.51 13.23
CA PRO A 1124 -46.91 -11.60 14.67
C PRO A 1124 -46.49 -13.01 15.07
N LEU A 1125 -45.93 -13.16 16.26
CA LEU A 1125 -45.57 -14.45 16.86
C LEU A 1125 -46.72 -15.46 16.71
N TYR A 1126 -46.40 -16.65 16.21
CA TYR A 1126 -47.35 -17.74 16.11
C TYR A 1126 -47.40 -18.51 17.42
N ARG A 1127 -48.61 -18.71 17.95
CA ARG A 1127 -48.91 -19.67 19.01
C ARG A 1127 -49.97 -20.62 18.49
N HIS A 1128 -49.71 -21.92 18.58
CA HIS A 1128 -50.66 -22.91 18.10
C HIS A 1128 -51.96 -22.86 18.94
N PRO A 1129 -53.15 -22.88 18.31
CA PRO A 1129 -54.43 -22.90 19.01
C PRO A 1129 -54.55 -24.12 19.94
N ALA A 1130 -55.15 -23.95 21.12
CA ALA A 1130 -55.25 -25.03 22.12
C ALA A 1130 -56.30 -26.09 21.76
N ASP A 1131 -57.29 -25.72 20.96
CA ASP A 1131 -58.34 -26.59 20.42
C ASP A 1131 -57.84 -27.56 19.34
N ASP A 1132 -56.66 -27.31 18.75
CA ASP A 1132 -55.97 -28.21 17.81
C ASP A 1132 -54.99 -29.16 18.52
N ILE A 1133 -54.92 -29.10 19.86
CA ILE A 1133 -54.04 -29.95 20.69
C ILE A 1133 -54.90 -30.88 21.56
N PHE A 1134 -54.78 -32.18 21.34
CA PHE A 1134 -55.30 -33.17 22.28
C PHE A 1134 -54.39 -33.23 23.52
N ILE A 1135 -54.84 -32.68 24.65
CA ILE A 1135 -54.10 -32.65 25.91
C ILE A 1135 -54.59 -33.80 26.81
N GLU A 1136 -53.84 -34.90 26.84
CA GLU A 1136 -54.02 -35.97 27.84
C GLU A 1136 -53.13 -35.68 29.06
N MET A 1137 -53.65 -34.94 30.03
CA MET A 1137 -52.94 -34.72 31.30
C MET A 1137 -53.04 -35.97 32.17
N ALA A 1138 -51.93 -36.68 32.39
CA ALA A 1138 -51.85 -37.71 33.42
C ALA A 1138 -52.25 -37.09 34.77
N GLN A 1139 -53.21 -37.69 35.48
CA GLN A 1139 -53.63 -37.19 36.79
C GLN A 1139 -52.41 -37.15 37.73
N PRO A 1140 -52.19 -36.05 38.49
CA PRO A 1140 -51.16 -36.05 39.51
C PRO A 1140 -51.44 -37.19 40.49
N ALA A 1141 -50.49 -38.11 40.65
CA ALA A 1141 -50.60 -39.18 41.63
C ALA A 1141 -50.87 -38.55 43.01
N ARG A 1142 -52.04 -38.81 43.59
CA ARG A 1142 -52.31 -38.50 45.00
C ARG A 1142 -51.36 -39.34 45.85
N THR A 1143 -50.20 -38.80 46.21
CA THR A 1143 -49.40 -39.35 47.30
C THR A 1143 -50.20 -39.13 48.59
N LEU A 1144 -50.95 -40.15 49.01
CA LEU A 1144 -51.57 -40.20 50.32
C LEU A 1144 -50.46 -40.13 51.37
N VAL A 1145 -50.27 -38.96 51.97
CA VAL A 1145 -49.47 -38.80 53.18
C VAL A 1145 -50.17 -39.60 54.29
N ARG A 1146 -49.59 -40.72 54.71
CA ARG A 1146 -50.01 -41.40 55.95
C ARG A 1146 -49.68 -40.47 57.14
N PRO A 1147 -50.60 -40.27 58.09
CA PRO A 1147 -50.32 -39.46 59.27
C PRO A 1147 -49.57 -40.28 60.34
N GLY A 1148 -48.53 -39.67 60.93
CA GLY A 1148 -48.01 -39.99 62.26
C GLY A 1148 -46.87 -41.02 62.36
N ASN A 1149 -45.64 -40.54 62.54
CA ASN A 1149 -44.84 -40.62 63.79
C ASN A 1149 -43.43 -40.06 63.58
#